data_AF-A0A4U0XTZ8-F1
#
_entry.id   AF-A0A4U0XTZ8-F1
#
_cell.length_a   1.000
_cell.length_b   1.000
_cell.length_c   1.000
_cell.angle_alpha   90.00
_cell.angle_beta   90.00
_cell.angle_gamma   90.00
#
_symmetry.space_group_name_H-M   'P 1'
#
loop_
_entity.id
_entity.type
_entity.pdbx_description
1 polymer ?
#
loop_
_entity_poly.entity_id
_entity_poly.type
_entity_poly.pdbx_seq_one_letter_code
_entity_poly.pdbx_strand_id
1 'polypeptide(L)'
;MGVTEVGRQVLITTCIVVVPPTLLVPARFCARIKSGAGIKEDDWFSLLALLSIWIMFALRFAAIYRAGLGHHQADLRHDQTVTFQKTFLAIQATYFLTATLNKTSILLLYKRTFGVVKRFRQAVYFMLCLTASYLIICILTSLLGCRPISYFWNKDQPGLCFNETQFFRWNGVANLLLDVVVLLLPMPMIWRLQLTIKQKLALSGIFLLGGFACLASGFRIAQFQKSRQTDPTYTTAGSIMWSIIEQTIGLDCACLPTLRPLFWSKSRRSQHELTPYNARRFTTFGTSGRRDASGISNTQSKGTPSTPCAESESAVELALDGSKHGGMTTFYHEDIHSDEAVGLYRILHKLAAGGFSTTWLARDTVGKRHHALKILKAGETAASTELRVLQQLAAIQSDDPGKHHIRDLVAHFAIKRPNGQHNNCLVTDVAGPSLNELYNVPGHGQVVEAVHFLHSQQICHGDLSLSNVLLKLGSIDDWIEEEVLERLGTPSTQKLVAAPRANPGDSAPRYVVEPAGMPDAKYLTHDAMLVDFGEAFPFGSPPKPENIGIPVMYRAPETIFESKLTLASEAWSLACLLFEIRAGNPLFTSIMGGRDEVIQQMVQMKGKLPEPWWTSWDKRATCFDEEGKPLKEWANGFPMAQEYPLEEMIADIGSTDEEAAFFGSEVSMLEAKDTKVPQDEAESMKDSLEGALKWVPEERLSISQMLRHPWITG
;
A
#
# COMPACT_ATOMS: atom_id res chain seq x y z
N MET A 1 22.46 1.84 -51.34
CA MET A 1 21.15 1.35 -51.80
C MET A 1 20.07 2.25 -51.25
N GLY A 2 18.88 2.26 -51.85
CA GLY A 2 17.68 2.82 -51.20
C GLY A 2 17.15 1.91 -50.09
N VAL A 3 16.14 2.40 -49.35
CA VAL A 3 15.37 1.59 -48.40
C VAL A 3 14.30 0.82 -49.18
N THR A 4 14.22 -0.50 -49.00
CA THR A 4 13.18 -1.33 -49.66
C THR A 4 11.79 -1.09 -49.07
N GLU A 5 10.77 -1.63 -49.73
CA GLU A 5 9.41 -1.71 -49.18
C GLU A 5 9.40 -2.32 -47.76
N VAL A 6 10.07 -3.46 -47.59
CA VAL A 6 10.16 -4.17 -46.29
C VAL A 6 10.93 -3.35 -45.26
N GLY A 7 12.05 -2.74 -45.63
CA GLY A 7 12.80 -1.84 -44.74
C GLY A 7 11.99 -0.60 -44.34
N ARG A 8 11.17 -0.06 -45.24
CA ARG A 8 10.29 1.08 -44.99
C ARG A 8 9.12 0.70 -44.07
N GLN A 9 8.55 -0.49 -44.21
CA GLN A 9 7.55 -1.02 -43.29
C GLN A 9 8.12 -1.18 -41.87
N VAL A 10 9.29 -1.80 -41.72
CA VAL A 10 9.98 -1.91 -40.41
C VAL A 10 10.20 -0.53 -39.78
N LEU A 11 10.65 0.46 -40.57
CA LEU A 11 10.85 1.83 -40.09
C LEU A 11 9.54 2.48 -39.63
N ILE A 12 8.50 2.47 -40.47
CA ILE A 12 7.19 3.09 -40.17
C ILE A 12 6.58 2.45 -38.92
N THR A 13 6.54 1.11 -38.83
CA THR A 13 6.04 0.41 -37.65
C THR A 13 6.82 0.80 -36.39
N THR A 14 8.16 0.79 -36.44
CA THR A 14 8.98 1.11 -35.26
C THR A 14 8.81 2.57 -34.84
N CYS A 15 8.69 3.52 -35.78
CA CYS A 15 8.39 4.93 -35.47
C CYS A 15 7.03 5.11 -34.79
N ILE A 16 5.97 4.48 -35.31
CA ILE A 16 4.60 4.62 -34.78
C ILE A 16 4.51 4.09 -33.34
N VAL A 17 5.03 2.88 -33.08
CA VAL A 17 4.81 2.22 -31.79
C VAL A 17 5.72 2.72 -30.65
N VAL A 18 6.80 3.45 -30.96
CA VAL A 18 7.67 4.08 -29.95
C VAL A 18 7.09 5.38 -29.39
N VAL A 19 6.13 6.02 -30.08
CA VAL A 19 5.50 7.27 -29.60
C VAL A 19 4.67 7.08 -28.33
N PRO A 20 3.75 6.09 -28.21
CA PRO A 20 2.98 5.86 -26.98
C PRO A 20 3.83 5.73 -25.71
N PRO A 21 4.82 4.81 -25.58
CA PRO A 21 5.58 4.68 -24.34
C PRO A 21 6.44 5.92 -24.03
N THR A 22 6.91 6.61 -25.07
CA THR A 22 7.63 7.90 -24.96
C THR A 22 6.77 9.00 -24.33
N LEU A 23 5.44 8.94 -24.44
CA LEU A 23 4.50 9.86 -23.79
C LEU A 23 3.97 9.31 -22.46
N LEU A 24 3.67 8.00 -22.39
CA LEU A 24 3.03 7.36 -21.25
C LEU A 24 3.96 7.19 -20.05
N VAL A 25 5.28 7.02 -20.24
CA VAL A 25 6.24 6.98 -19.13
C VAL A 25 6.40 8.35 -18.46
N PRO A 26 6.65 9.48 -19.16
CA PRO A 26 6.59 10.81 -18.54
C PRO A 26 5.23 11.10 -17.89
N ALA A 27 4.12 10.67 -18.51
CA ALA A 27 2.79 10.79 -17.92
C ALA A 27 2.66 10.01 -16.60
N ARG A 28 3.24 8.80 -16.48
CA ARG A 28 3.31 8.02 -15.23
C ARG A 28 3.98 8.82 -14.12
N PHE A 29 5.17 9.37 -14.37
CA PHE A 29 5.88 10.20 -13.37
C PHE A 29 5.04 11.42 -12.97
N CYS A 30 4.46 12.15 -13.93
CA CYS A 30 3.55 13.27 -13.65
C CYS A 30 2.31 12.86 -12.84
N ALA A 31 1.74 11.68 -13.10
CA ALA A 31 0.59 11.15 -12.37
C ALA A 31 0.96 10.75 -10.92
N ARG A 32 2.12 10.11 -10.71
CA ARG A 32 2.65 9.78 -9.38
C ARG A 32 2.93 11.03 -8.53
N ILE A 33 3.48 12.08 -9.15
CA ILE A 33 3.75 13.36 -8.49
C ILE A 33 2.42 14.03 -8.09
N LYS A 34 1.46 14.17 -9.04
CA LYS A 34 0.15 14.81 -8.78
C LYS A 34 -0.76 14.04 -7.80
N SER A 35 -0.54 12.75 -7.60
CA SER A 35 -1.35 11.93 -6.67
C SER A 35 -0.70 11.71 -5.31
N GLY A 36 0.45 12.35 -5.04
CA GLY A 36 1.20 12.16 -3.78
C GLY A 36 1.74 10.74 -3.55
N ALA A 37 1.52 9.80 -4.48
CA ALA A 37 1.77 8.37 -4.30
C ALA A 37 3.26 7.96 -4.23
N GLY A 38 4.17 8.93 -4.41
CA GLY A 38 5.62 8.76 -4.47
C GLY A 38 6.11 8.14 -5.78
N ILE A 39 7.41 8.25 -6.02
CA ILE A 39 8.13 7.51 -7.06
C ILE A 39 8.76 6.29 -6.39
N LYS A 40 8.62 5.09 -6.96
CA LYS A 40 9.21 3.85 -6.43
C LYS A 40 9.89 3.04 -7.55
N GLU A 41 10.44 1.88 -7.17
CA GLU A 41 11.12 0.92 -8.04
C GLU A 41 10.36 0.68 -9.36
N ASP A 42 9.03 0.50 -9.32
CA ASP A 42 8.20 0.24 -10.51
C ASP A 42 8.27 1.36 -11.56
N ASP A 43 8.37 2.61 -11.14
CA ASP A 43 8.46 3.77 -12.02
C ASP A 43 9.86 3.89 -12.66
N TRP A 44 10.92 3.58 -11.91
CA TRP A 44 12.30 3.54 -12.44
C TRP A 44 12.53 2.41 -13.45
N PHE A 45 11.98 1.22 -13.20
CA PHE A 45 12.06 0.11 -14.16
C PHE A 45 11.28 0.40 -15.47
N SER A 46 10.18 1.17 -15.41
CA SER A 46 9.51 1.71 -16.61
C SER A 46 10.42 2.67 -17.41
N LEU A 47 11.18 3.54 -16.73
CA LEU A 47 12.11 4.45 -17.39
C LEU A 47 13.29 3.70 -18.05
N LEU A 48 13.86 2.70 -17.37
CA LEU A 48 14.92 1.85 -17.94
C LEU A 48 14.41 1.07 -19.17
N ALA A 49 13.17 0.59 -19.16
CA ALA A 49 12.56 -0.06 -20.32
C ALA A 49 12.44 0.91 -21.51
N LEU A 50 11.98 2.16 -21.29
CA LEU A 50 11.92 3.18 -22.34
C LEU A 50 13.30 3.47 -22.96
N LEU A 51 14.33 3.63 -22.13
CA LEU A 51 15.71 3.83 -22.61
C LEU A 51 16.20 2.64 -23.44
N SER A 52 15.89 1.40 -23.05
CA SER A 52 16.21 0.20 -23.82
C SER A 52 15.47 0.17 -25.17
N ILE A 53 14.20 0.61 -25.21
CA ILE A 53 13.41 0.75 -26.44
C ILE A 53 14.01 1.81 -27.38
N TRP A 54 14.47 2.95 -26.87
CA TRP A 54 15.16 3.97 -27.68
C TRP A 54 16.50 3.48 -28.25
N ILE A 55 17.28 2.72 -27.48
CA ILE A 55 18.51 2.08 -27.99
C ILE A 55 18.15 1.07 -29.08
N MET A 56 17.14 0.23 -28.87
CA MET A 56 16.65 -0.73 -29.86
C MET A 56 16.14 -0.03 -31.14
N PHE A 57 15.46 1.12 -31.02
CA PHE A 57 15.05 1.96 -32.16
C PHE A 57 16.27 2.45 -32.96
N ALA A 58 17.30 3.00 -32.30
CA ALA A 58 18.51 3.47 -32.95
C ALA A 58 19.29 2.33 -33.65
N LEU A 59 19.36 1.14 -33.02
CA LEU A 59 19.97 -0.05 -33.62
C LEU A 59 19.20 -0.54 -34.86
N ARG A 60 17.87 -0.51 -34.85
CA ARG A 60 17.02 -0.84 -36.02
C ARG A 60 17.21 0.16 -37.15
N PHE A 61 17.28 1.45 -36.84
CA PHE A 61 17.59 2.49 -37.83
C PHE A 61 18.96 2.24 -38.48
N ALA A 62 19.99 1.94 -37.68
CA ALA A 62 21.31 1.55 -38.19
C ALA A 62 21.25 0.26 -39.05
N ALA A 63 20.47 -0.74 -38.65
CA ALA A 63 20.30 -1.97 -39.41
C ALA A 63 19.66 -1.75 -40.80
N ILE A 64 18.69 -0.84 -40.92
CA ILE A 64 18.09 -0.47 -42.21
C ILE A 64 19.09 0.31 -43.07
N TYR A 65 19.60 1.44 -42.57
CA TYR A 65 20.36 2.40 -43.39
C TYR A 65 21.83 2.02 -43.62
N ARG A 66 22.45 1.22 -42.75
CA ARG A 66 23.86 0.81 -42.87
C ARG A 66 24.03 -0.68 -43.16
N ALA A 67 23.11 -1.53 -42.70
CA ALA A 67 23.26 -2.98 -42.78
C ALA A 67 22.33 -3.69 -43.78
N GLY A 68 21.39 -2.97 -44.41
CA GLY A 68 20.53 -3.53 -45.46
C GLY A 68 19.35 -4.39 -44.98
N LEU A 69 18.88 -4.23 -43.74
CA LEU A 69 17.65 -4.89 -43.26
C LEU A 69 16.48 -4.60 -44.23
N GLY A 70 15.86 -5.67 -44.75
CA GLY A 70 14.80 -5.61 -45.76
C GLY A 70 15.26 -5.80 -47.21
N HIS A 71 16.57 -6.00 -47.47
CA HIS A 71 17.10 -6.54 -48.74
C HIS A 71 17.38 -8.05 -48.57
N HIS A 72 17.38 -8.82 -49.67
CA HIS A 72 17.80 -10.23 -49.62
C HIS A 72 19.31 -10.32 -49.37
N GLN A 73 19.77 -11.32 -48.61
CA GLN A 73 21.18 -11.40 -48.22
C GLN A 73 22.13 -11.57 -49.42
N ALA A 74 21.63 -12.14 -50.53
CA ALA A 74 22.38 -12.28 -51.78
C ALA A 74 22.67 -10.94 -52.48
N ASP A 75 21.85 -9.91 -52.24
CA ASP A 75 22.01 -8.57 -52.85
C ASP A 75 22.97 -7.68 -52.04
N LEU A 76 23.37 -8.12 -50.84
CA LEU A 76 24.16 -7.35 -49.88
C LEU A 76 25.65 -7.68 -49.95
N ARG A 77 26.47 -6.64 -49.85
CA ARG A 77 27.93 -6.81 -49.74
C ARG A 77 28.31 -7.40 -48.38
N HIS A 78 29.45 -8.09 -48.33
CA HIS A 78 29.96 -8.72 -47.10
C HIS A 78 30.09 -7.73 -45.92
N ASP A 79 30.51 -6.48 -46.15
CA ASP A 79 30.59 -5.45 -45.10
C ASP A 79 29.21 -5.12 -44.49
N GLN A 80 28.16 -5.14 -45.31
CA GLN A 80 26.79 -4.91 -44.87
C GLN A 80 26.27 -6.11 -44.06
N THR A 81 26.53 -7.34 -44.53
CA THR A 81 26.14 -8.58 -43.82
C THR A 81 26.84 -8.73 -42.45
N VAL A 82 28.14 -8.44 -42.37
CA VAL A 82 28.89 -8.37 -41.10
C VAL A 82 28.30 -7.31 -40.17
N THR A 83 27.93 -6.15 -40.71
CA THR A 83 27.29 -5.07 -39.95
C THR A 83 25.90 -5.50 -39.46
N PHE A 84 25.14 -6.24 -40.28
CA PHE A 84 23.81 -6.75 -39.94
C PHE A 84 23.87 -7.75 -38.79
N GLN A 85 24.78 -8.72 -38.85
CA GLN A 85 24.96 -9.70 -37.78
C GLN A 85 25.36 -9.02 -36.46
N LYS A 86 26.21 -7.99 -36.51
CA LYS A 86 26.56 -7.19 -35.32
C LYS A 86 25.38 -6.38 -34.76
N THR A 87 24.58 -5.74 -35.60
CA THR A 87 23.38 -5.00 -35.13
C THR A 87 22.27 -5.95 -34.66
N PHE A 88 22.14 -7.14 -35.28
CA PHE A 88 21.17 -8.17 -34.89
C PHE A 88 21.46 -8.70 -33.48
N LEU A 89 22.71 -9.03 -33.16
CA LEU A 89 23.12 -9.46 -31.82
C LEU A 89 22.87 -8.36 -30.76
N ALA A 90 23.10 -7.08 -31.11
CA ALA A 90 22.79 -5.96 -30.23
C ALA A 90 21.26 -5.79 -30.02
N ILE A 91 20.47 -5.91 -31.09
CA ILE A 91 19.00 -5.86 -31.03
C ILE A 91 18.46 -7.00 -30.16
N GLN A 92 18.98 -8.22 -30.32
CA GLN A 92 18.66 -9.39 -29.50
C GLN A 92 18.91 -9.13 -28.00
N ALA A 93 20.08 -8.59 -27.64
CA ALA A 93 20.39 -8.24 -26.26
C ALA A 93 19.43 -7.17 -25.69
N THR A 94 19.13 -6.11 -26.45
CA THR A 94 18.15 -5.09 -26.03
C THR A 94 16.72 -5.62 -25.93
N TYR A 95 16.34 -6.59 -26.77
CA TYR A 95 15.03 -7.24 -26.70
C TYR A 95 14.88 -8.07 -25.41
N PHE A 96 15.88 -8.88 -25.02
CA PHE A 96 15.81 -9.63 -23.76
C PHE A 96 15.82 -8.70 -22.54
N LEU A 97 16.63 -7.64 -22.58
CA LEU A 97 16.64 -6.61 -21.54
C LEU A 97 15.27 -5.94 -21.41
N THR A 98 14.68 -5.45 -22.50
CA THR A 98 13.35 -4.81 -22.50
C THR A 98 12.26 -5.78 -22.04
N ALA A 99 12.27 -7.02 -22.53
CA ALA A 99 11.31 -8.07 -22.13
C ALA A 99 11.27 -8.29 -20.61
N THR A 100 12.45 -8.18 -19.99
CA THR A 100 12.65 -8.37 -18.55
C THR A 100 12.28 -7.12 -17.78
N LEU A 101 12.74 -5.93 -18.22
CA LEU A 101 12.43 -4.65 -17.56
C LEU A 101 10.92 -4.35 -17.55
N ASN A 102 10.21 -4.66 -18.64
CA ASN A 102 8.75 -4.56 -18.72
C ASN A 102 8.06 -5.45 -17.67
N LYS A 103 8.37 -6.76 -17.68
CA LYS A 103 7.82 -7.73 -16.71
C LYS A 103 8.16 -7.33 -15.28
N THR A 104 9.38 -6.87 -15.01
CA THR A 104 9.81 -6.39 -13.69
C THR A 104 9.07 -5.12 -13.26
N SER A 105 8.85 -4.13 -14.15
CA SER A 105 8.06 -2.93 -13.81
C SER A 105 6.60 -3.29 -13.47
N ILE A 106 5.99 -4.25 -14.19
CA ILE A 106 4.65 -4.77 -13.90
C ILE A 106 4.63 -5.53 -12.56
N LEU A 107 5.58 -6.44 -12.33
CA LEU A 107 5.70 -7.21 -11.08
C LEU A 107 5.94 -6.31 -9.87
N LEU A 108 6.75 -5.26 -10.00
CA LEU A 108 6.97 -4.26 -8.94
C LEU A 108 5.74 -3.37 -8.73
N LEU A 109 4.97 -3.05 -9.78
CA LEU A 109 3.67 -2.40 -9.65
C LEU A 109 2.67 -3.31 -8.90
N TYR A 110 2.67 -4.61 -9.15
CA TYR A 110 1.87 -5.57 -8.40
C TYR A 110 2.33 -5.71 -6.93
N LYS A 111 3.64 -5.76 -6.66
CA LYS A 111 4.22 -5.65 -5.30
C LYS A 111 3.75 -4.36 -4.59
N ARG A 112 3.62 -3.25 -5.32
CA ARG A 112 3.18 -1.95 -4.79
C ARG A 112 1.67 -1.87 -4.53
N THR A 113 0.84 -2.45 -5.39
CA THR A 113 -0.63 -2.41 -5.25
C THR A 113 -1.16 -3.47 -4.30
N PHE A 114 -0.61 -4.69 -4.33
CA PHE A 114 -1.15 -5.85 -3.62
C PHE A 114 -0.14 -6.59 -2.72
N GLY A 115 1.11 -6.13 -2.64
CA GLY A 115 2.16 -6.76 -1.81
C GLY A 115 1.95 -6.67 -0.30
N VAL A 116 0.78 -6.18 0.15
CA VAL A 116 0.23 -6.39 1.50
C VAL A 116 0.13 -7.90 1.79
N VAL A 117 -0.33 -8.67 0.80
CA VAL A 117 -0.50 -10.13 0.86
C VAL A 117 0.85 -10.85 0.75
N LYS A 118 1.29 -11.55 1.81
CA LYS A 118 2.63 -12.19 1.85
C LYS A 118 2.83 -13.27 0.78
N ARG A 119 1.87 -14.20 0.59
CA ARG A 119 2.01 -15.28 -0.42
C ARG A 119 2.00 -14.77 -1.87
N PHE A 120 1.24 -13.71 -2.18
CA PHE A 120 1.32 -13.00 -3.46
C PHE A 120 2.67 -12.28 -3.63
N ARG A 121 3.17 -11.62 -2.58
CA ARG A 121 4.50 -10.98 -2.59
C ARG A 121 5.63 -12.00 -2.80
N GLN A 122 5.51 -13.21 -2.23
CA GLN A 122 6.42 -14.33 -2.50
C GLN A 122 6.32 -14.80 -3.96
N ALA A 123 5.12 -14.96 -4.52
CA ALA A 123 4.94 -15.32 -5.93
C ALA A 123 5.51 -14.24 -6.88
N VAL A 124 5.36 -12.96 -6.55
CA VAL A 124 5.99 -11.85 -7.26
C VAL A 124 7.52 -11.91 -7.17
N TYR A 125 8.10 -12.18 -5.98
CA TYR A 125 9.55 -12.35 -5.85
C TYR A 125 10.08 -13.57 -6.62
N PHE A 126 9.36 -14.71 -6.59
CA PHE A 126 9.68 -15.87 -7.41
C PHE A 126 9.66 -15.52 -8.91
N MET A 127 8.63 -14.80 -9.38
CA MET A 127 8.55 -14.35 -10.76
C MET A 127 9.65 -13.34 -11.14
N LEU A 128 10.09 -12.47 -10.22
CA LEU A 128 11.23 -11.58 -10.42
C LEU A 128 12.55 -12.36 -10.52
N CYS A 129 12.75 -13.40 -9.71
CA CYS A 129 13.89 -14.30 -9.85
C CYS A 129 13.83 -15.11 -11.16
N LEU A 130 12.63 -15.49 -11.61
CA LEU A 130 12.43 -16.24 -12.86
C LEU A 130 12.67 -15.38 -14.11
N THR A 131 12.25 -14.12 -14.12
CA THR A 131 12.53 -13.19 -15.23
C THR A 131 13.99 -12.74 -15.25
N ALA A 132 14.61 -12.55 -14.08
CA ALA A 132 16.04 -12.25 -13.98
C ALA A 132 16.92 -13.43 -14.44
N SER A 133 16.58 -14.67 -14.05
CA SER A 133 17.32 -15.85 -14.52
C SER A 133 17.10 -16.12 -16.01
N TYR A 134 15.89 -15.90 -16.55
CA TYR A 134 15.63 -15.88 -17.99
C TYR A 134 16.54 -14.88 -18.72
N LEU A 135 16.67 -13.62 -18.24
CA LEU A 135 17.57 -12.63 -18.83
C LEU A 135 19.02 -13.11 -18.88
N ILE A 136 19.52 -13.63 -17.74
CA ILE A 136 20.90 -14.13 -17.63
C ILE A 136 21.14 -15.28 -18.61
N ILE A 137 20.24 -16.26 -18.66
CA ILE A 137 20.33 -17.42 -19.57
C ILE A 137 20.33 -16.93 -21.03
N CYS A 138 19.38 -16.09 -21.43
CA CYS A 138 19.27 -15.62 -22.81
C CYS A 138 20.47 -14.77 -23.26
N ILE A 139 21.01 -13.91 -22.39
CA ILE A 139 22.24 -13.14 -22.68
C ILE A 139 23.45 -14.06 -22.80
N LEU A 140 23.66 -14.98 -21.84
CA LEU A 140 24.77 -15.95 -21.90
C LEU A 140 24.68 -16.84 -23.15
N THR A 141 23.50 -17.33 -23.50
CA THR A 141 23.28 -18.15 -24.70
C THR A 141 23.50 -17.35 -25.99
N SER A 142 23.22 -16.04 -26.00
CA SER A 142 23.54 -15.15 -27.13
C SER A 142 25.05 -14.95 -27.30
N LEU A 143 25.77 -14.73 -26.20
CA LEU A 143 27.22 -14.48 -26.21
C LEU A 143 28.05 -15.75 -26.47
N LEU A 144 27.59 -16.91 -25.99
CA LEU A 144 28.28 -18.20 -26.10
C LEU A 144 27.77 -19.07 -27.26
N GLY A 145 26.83 -18.56 -28.07
CA GLY A 145 26.09 -19.33 -29.06
C GLY A 145 26.85 -19.71 -30.33
N CYS A 146 27.92 -18.96 -30.63
CA CYS A 146 29.00 -19.37 -31.51
C CYS A 146 30.31 -19.41 -30.72
N ARG A 147 31.17 -20.38 -31.03
CA ARG A 147 32.50 -20.53 -30.44
C ARG A 147 33.56 -20.51 -31.54
N PRO A 148 34.42 -19.47 -31.63
CA PRO A 148 34.35 -18.19 -30.89
C PRO A 148 33.12 -17.34 -31.28
N ILE A 149 32.75 -16.33 -30.47
CA ILE A 149 31.62 -15.44 -30.77
C ILE A 149 31.77 -14.71 -32.12
N SER A 150 33.02 -14.39 -32.51
CA SER A 150 33.33 -13.81 -33.82
C SER A 150 32.89 -14.69 -34.99
N TYR A 151 32.72 -16.00 -34.79
CA TYR A 151 32.20 -16.92 -35.81
C TYR A 151 30.72 -16.70 -36.12
N PHE A 152 30.01 -15.85 -35.37
CA PHE A 152 28.69 -15.39 -35.78
C PHE A 152 28.75 -14.55 -37.08
N TRP A 153 29.69 -13.60 -37.16
CA TRP A 153 29.80 -12.66 -38.28
C TRP A 153 31.02 -12.86 -39.21
N ASN A 154 32.03 -13.61 -38.81
CA ASN A 154 33.14 -14.02 -39.69
C ASN A 154 33.12 -15.55 -39.84
N LYS A 155 32.80 -16.04 -41.04
CA LYS A 155 32.71 -17.48 -41.36
C LYS A 155 34.00 -18.07 -41.94
N ASP A 156 35.02 -17.25 -42.16
CA ASP A 156 36.30 -17.65 -42.80
C ASP A 156 37.32 -18.24 -41.79
N GLN A 157 36.89 -18.40 -40.53
CA GLN A 157 37.64 -19.00 -39.42
C GLN A 157 36.92 -20.26 -38.92
N PRO A 158 37.63 -21.24 -38.32
CA PRO A 158 36.99 -22.41 -37.74
C PRO A 158 36.12 -22.03 -36.53
N GLY A 159 34.90 -22.57 -36.47
CA GLY A 159 34.00 -22.39 -35.34
C GLY A 159 32.72 -23.22 -35.46
N LEU A 160 31.96 -23.26 -34.38
CA LEU A 160 30.65 -23.94 -34.32
C LEU A 160 29.62 -22.99 -33.71
N CYS A 161 28.40 -23.02 -34.25
CA CYS A 161 27.22 -22.35 -33.67
C CYS A 161 26.11 -23.38 -33.41
N PHE A 162 25.25 -23.15 -32.42
CA PHE A 162 24.03 -23.96 -32.27
C PHE A 162 22.96 -23.58 -33.30
N ASN A 163 21.87 -24.37 -33.39
CA ASN A 163 20.74 -24.06 -34.26
C ASN A 163 19.93 -22.86 -33.73
N GLU A 164 20.30 -21.67 -34.19
CA GLU A 164 19.70 -20.37 -33.85
C GLU A 164 18.17 -20.35 -34.02
N THR A 165 17.65 -20.95 -35.09
CA THR A 165 16.20 -20.98 -35.35
C THR A 165 15.43 -21.80 -34.31
N GLN A 166 16.00 -22.92 -33.83
CA GLN A 166 15.40 -23.71 -32.76
C GLN A 166 15.48 -22.99 -31.40
N PHE A 167 16.59 -22.31 -31.11
CA PHE A 167 16.72 -21.49 -29.90
C PHE A 167 15.66 -20.39 -29.84
N PHE A 168 15.54 -19.55 -30.87
CA PHE A 168 14.57 -18.45 -30.90
C PHE A 168 13.11 -18.94 -30.86
N ARG A 169 12.82 -20.12 -31.43
CA ARG A 169 11.50 -20.78 -31.33
C ARG A 169 11.14 -21.10 -29.88
N TRP A 170 12.02 -21.80 -29.16
CA TRP A 170 11.78 -22.15 -27.75
C TRP A 170 11.86 -20.96 -26.80
N ASN A 171 12.78 -20.01 -27.05
CA ASN A 171 12.81 -18.72 -26.34
C ASN A 171 11.50 -17.95 -26.54
N GLY A 172 10.91 -17.99 -27.74
CA GLY A 172 9.62 -17.36 -28.01
C GLY A 172 8.51 -17.94 -27.14
N VAL A 173 8.42 -19.27 -27.06
CA VAL A 173 7.47 -19.97 -26.18
C VAL A 173 7.72 -19.64 -24.70
N ALA A 174 8.98 -19.64 -24.24
CA ALA A 174 9.33 -19.31 -22.86
C ALA A 174 8.93 -17.86 -22.49
N ASN A 175 9.19 -16.88 -23.36
CA ASN A 175 8.77 -15.49 -23.12
C ASN A 175 7.25 -15.36 -23.10
N LEU A 176 6.53 -16.03 -24.01
CA LEU A 176 5.07 -16.04 -24.05
C LEU A 176 4.46 -16.68 -22.79
N LEU A 177 5.04 -17.76 -22.28
CA LEU A 177 4.62 -18.35 -21.00
C LEU A 177 4.85 -17.37 -19.84
N LEU A 178 5.97 -16.64 -19.81
CA LEU A 178 6.22 -15.59 -18.82
C LEU A 178 5.27 -14.39 -18.98
N ASP A 179 4.90 -14.00 -20.21
CA ASP A 179 3.89 -12.96 -20.48
C ASP A 179 2.53 -13.38 -19.87
N VAL A 180 2.07 -14.60 -20.17
CA VAL A 180 0.80 -15.15 -19.68
C VAL A 180 0.79 -15.33 -18.16
N VAL A 181 1.86 -15.85 -17.56
CA VAL A 181 1.92 -16.02 -16.10
C VAL A 181 1.94 -14.67 -15.38
N VAL A 182 2.69 -13.67 -15.87
CA VAL A 182 2.64 -12.31 -15.31
C VAL A 182 1.24 -11.71 -15.45
N LEU A 183 0.58 -11.89 -16.60
CA LEU A 183 -0.78 -11.37 -16.85
C LEU A 183 -1.83 -11.99 -15.92
N LEU A 184 -1.74 -13.30 -15.65
CA LEU A 184 -2.69 -14.03 -14.81
C LEU A 184 -2.40 -13.90 -13.31
N LEU A 185 -1.16 -13.56 -12.91
CA LEU A 185 -0.73 -13.51 -11.51
C LEU A 185 -1.69 -12.73 -10.57
N PRO A 186 -2.18 -11.52 -10.89
CA PRO A 186 -3.09 -10.78 -10.00
C PRO A 186 -4.57 -11.18 -10.14
N MET A 187 -4.95 -11.99 -11.13
CA MET A 187 -6.36 -12.24 -11.47
C MET A 187 -7.17 -12.89 -10.33
N PRO A 188 -6.67 -13.93 -9.61
CA PRO A 188 -7.42 -14.53 -8.50
C PRO A 188 -7.76 -13.53 -7.38
N MET A 189 -6.89 -12.56 -7.15
CA MET A 189 -7.05 -11.53 -6.12
C MET A 189 -7.94 -10.37 -6.57
N ILE A 190 -7.95 -10.06 -7.87
CA ILE A 190 -8.86 -9.06 -8.46
C ILE A 190 -10.29 -9.61 -8.60
N TRP A 191 -10.45 -10.92 -8.83
CA TRP A 191 -11.76 -11.57 -8.87
C TRP A 191 -12.42 -11.70 -7.49
N ARG A 192 -11.62 -11.70 -6.41
CA ARG A 192 -12.08 -11.63 -5.02
C ARG A 192 -12.36 -10.20 -4.52
N LEU A 193 -12.13 -9.19 -5.34
CA LEU A 193 -12.24 -7.78 -4.97
C LEU A 193 -13.58 -7.21 -5.48
N GLN A 194 -14.42 -6.74 -4.56
CA GLN A 194 -15.75 -6.12 -4.79
C GLN A 194 -15.64 -4.75 -5.52
N LEU A 195 -15.14 -4.76 -6.75
CA LEU A 195 -14.82 -3.56 -7.54
C LEU A 195 -16.00 -3.04 -8.34
N THR A 196 -16.25 -1.73 -8.28
CA THR A 196 -17.25 -1.06 -9.15
C THR A 196 -16.90 -1.26 -10.62
N ILE A 197 -17.89 -1.30 -11.50
CA ILE A 197 -17.64 -1.66 -12.90
C ILE A 197 -16.74 -0.64 -13.63
N LYS A 198 -16.65 0.61 -13.15
CA LYS A 198 -15.70 1.60 -13.69
C LYS A 198 -14.24 1.25 -13.38
N GLN A 199 -13.97 0.57 -12.26
CA GLN A 199 -12.66 -0.04 -11.97
C GLN A 199 -12.50 -1.36 -12.73
N LYS A 200 -13.53 -2.21 -12.73
CA LYS A 200 -13.52 -3.52 -13.41
C LYS A 200 -13.27 -3.36 -14.92
N LEU A 201 -13.86 -2.36 -15.58
CA LEU A 201 -13.66 -2.07 -17.01
C LEU A 201 -12.27 -1.48 -17.29
N ALA A 202 -11.74 -0.63 -16.41
CA ALA A 202 -10.38 -0.11 -16.54
C ALA A 202 -9.33 -1.22 -16.37
N LEU A 203 -9.50 -2.09 -15.37
CA LEU A 203 -8.68 -3.29 -15.15
C LEU A 203 -8.80 -4.27 -16.32
N SER A 204 -10.02 -4.59 -16.78
CA SER A 204 -10.24 -5.39 -17.98
C SER A 204 -9.60 -4.77 -19.22
N GLY A 205 -9.55 -3.44 -19.36
CA GLY A 205 -8.81 -2.76 -20.42
C GLY A 205 -7.30 -3.01 -20.35
N ILE A 206 -6.73 -2.99 -19.14
CA ILE A 206 -5.32 -3.34 -18.89
C ILE A 206 -5.07 -4.82 -19.20
N PHE A 207 -5.98 -5.73 -18.82
CA PHE A 207 -5.88 -7.16 -19.13
C PHE A 207 -6.07 -7.49 -20.61
N LEU A 208 -6.97 -6.79 -21.31
CA LEU A 208 -7.13 -6.90 -22.76
C LEU A 208 -5.88 -6.45 -23.51
N LEU A 209 -5.25 -5.35 -23.08
CA LEU A 209 -4.00 -4.88 -23.69
C LEU A 209 -2.82 -5.82 -23.38
N GLY A 210 -2.75 -6.37 -22.16
CA GLY A 210 -1.77 -7.39 -21.81
C GLY A 210 -1.99 -8.73 -22.54
N GLY A 211 -3.25 -9.11 -22.79
CA GLY A 211 -3.60 -10.22 -23.66
C GLY A 211 -3.20 -9.96 -25.12
N PHE A 212 -3.34 -8.72 -25.59
CA PHE A 212 -2.86 -8.31 -26.92
C PHE A 212 -1.32 -8.35 -27.03
N ALA A 213 -0.58 -8.05 -25.95
CA ALA A 213 0.87 -8.29 -25.90
C ALA A 213 1.20 -9.80 -26.02
N CYS A 214 0.45 -10.68 -25.35
CA CYS A 214 0.59 -12.14 -25.51
C CYS A 214 0.30 -12.59 -26.94
N LEU A 215 -0.72 -12.02 -27.60
CA LEU A 215 -1.01 -12.28 -29.02
C LEU A 215 0.13 -11.79 -29.93
N ALA A 216 0.75 -10.64 -29.65
CA ALA A 216 1.92 -10.14 -30.37
C ALA A 216 3.14 -11.08 -30.23
N SER A 217 3.40 -11.58 -29.01
CA SER A 217 4.38 -12.65 -28.76
C SER A 217 4.09 -13.92 -29.59
N GLY A 218 2.81 -14.32 -29.68
CA GLY A 218 2.37 -15.44 -30.53
C GLY A 218 2.59 -15.21 -32.03
N PHE A 219 2.18 -14.05 -32.56
CA PHE A 219 2.40 -13.69 -33.95
C PHE A 219 3.90 -13.58 -34.30
N ARG A 220 4.74 -13.11 -33.37
CA ARG A 220 6.20 -13.12 -33.56
C ARG A 220 6.73 -14.54 -33.77
N ILE A 221 6.30 -15.52 -32.97
CA ILE A 221 6.69 -16.93 -33.14
C ILE A 221 6.26 -17.45 -34.51
N ALA A 222 5.01 -17.18 -34.92
CA ALA A 222 4.46 -17.61 -36.20
C ALA A 222 5.16 -16.97 -37.42
N GLN A 223 5.62 -15.71 -37.31
CA GLN A 223 6.43 -15.08 -38.36
C GLN A 223 7.86 -15.61 -38.35
N PHE A 224 8.45 -15.85 -37.18
CA PHE A 224 9.80 -16.41 -37.08
C PHE A 224 9.89 -17.84 -37.64
N GLN A 225 8.82 -18.64 -37.57
CA GLN A 225 8.73 -19.93 -38.26
C GLN A 225 8.84 -19.83 -39.80
N LYS A 226 8.66 -18.65 -40.39
CA LYS A 226 8.83 -18.40 -41.84
C LYS A 226 10.24 -17.88 -42.19
N SER A 227 11.08 -17.57 -41.20
CA SER A 227 12.46 -17.13 -41.43
C SER A 227 13.32 -18.27 -41.99
N ARG A 228 14.19 -17.94 -42.96
CA ARG A 228 15.13 -18.87 -43.59
C ARG A 228 16.55 -18.49 -43.20
N GLN A 229 17.33 -19.45 -42.68
CA GLN A 229 18.75 -19.24 -42.32
C GLN A 229 19.62 -18.80 -43.51
N THR A 230 19.18 -19.06 -44.75
CA THR A 230 19.85 -18.62 -45.98
C THR A 230 19.58 -17.17 -46.36
N ASP A 231 18.56 -16.52 -45.79
CA ASP A 231 18.14 -15.15 -46.10
C ASP A 231 17.52 -14.43 -44.87
N PRO A 232 18.27 -14.27 -43.77
CA PRO A 232 17.74 -13.68 -42.54
C PRO A 232 17.45 -12.18 -42.66
N THR A 233 18.15 -11.45 -43.54
CA THR A 233 18.04 -9.98 -43.71
C THR A 233 16.70 -9.55 -44.29
N TYR A 234 16.08 -10.38 -45.14
CA TYR A 234 14.72 -10.18 -45.64
C TYR A 234 13.70 -10.91 -44.76
N THR A 235 13.85 -12.22 -44.59
CA THR A 235 12.79 -13.07 -44.03
C THR A 235 12.51 -12.85 -42.53
N THR A 236 13.47 -12.30 -41.78
CA THR A 236 13.28 -12.02 -40.33
C THR A 236 12.60 -10.67 -40.06
N ALA A 237 12.43 -9.81 -41.07
CA ALA A 237 11.83 -8.48 -40.92
C ALA A 237 10.43 -8.51 -40.29
N GLY A 238 9.60 -9.52 -40.62
CA GLY A 238 8.30 -9.74 -39.99
C GLY A 238 8.39 -9.99 -38.49
N SER A 239 9.32 -10.85 -38.05
CA SER A 239 9.59 -11.08 -36.61
C SER A 239 10.15 -9.85 -35.91
N ILE A 240 10.89 -8.99 -36.62
CA ILE A 240 11.43 -7.73 -36.10
C ILE A 240 10.29 -6.70 -35.86
N MET A 241 9.29 -6.63 -36.75
CA MET A 241 8.13 -5.77 -36.54
C MET A 241 7.30 -6.21 -35.32
N TRP A 242 6.98 -7.50 -35.20
CA TRP A 242 6.23 -7.98 -34.04
C TRP A 242 7.01 -7.88 -32.72
N SER A 243 8.35 -7.95 -32.73
CA SER A 243 9.16 -7.80 -31.52
C SER A 243 9.30 -6.38 -30.97
N ILE A 244 9.00 -5.32 -31.76
CA ILE A 244 8.85 -3.97 -31.19
C ILE A 244 7.43 -3.76 -30.68
N ILE A 245 6.42 -4.22 -31.44
CA ILE A 245 5.00 -4.18 -31.05
C ILE A 245 4.78 -4.82 -29.67
N GLU A 246 5.30 -6.04 -29.47
CA GLU A 246 5.30 -6.75 -28.18
C GLU A 246 5.85 -5.89 -27.02
N GLN A 247 6.99 -5.23 -27.25
CA GLN A 247 7.75 -4.54 -26.22
C GLN A 247 7.20 -3.16 -25.86
N THR A 248 6.64 -2.43 -26.83
CA THR A 248 6.03 -1.13 -26.55
C THR A 248 4.67 -1.30 -25.88
N ILE A 249 3.84 -2.24 -26.36
CA ILE A 249 2.56 -2.58 -25.72
C ILE A 249 2.79 -3.06 -24.28
N GLY A 250 3.82 -3.89 -24.03
CA GLY A 250 4.19 -4.33 -22.68
C GLY A 250 4.51 -3.18 -21.72
N LEU A 251 5.15 -2.10 -22.20
CA LEU A 251 5.44 -0.90 -21.42
C LEU A 251 4.21 0.00 -21.25
N ASP A 252 3.37 0.12 -22.28
CA ASP A 252 2.11 0.87 -22.24
C ASP A 252 1.15 0.25 -21.20
N CYS A 253 1.04 -1.09 -21.19
CA CYS A 253 0.32 -1.87 -20.17
C CYS A 253 0.82 -1.58 -18.75
N ALA A 254 2.14 -1.46 -18.57
CA ALA A 254 2.74 -1.17 -17.27
C ALA A 254 2.39 0.25 -16.78
N CYS A 255 2.23 1.21 -17.69
CA CYS A 255 2.00 2.63 -17.38
C CYS A 255 0.52 2.96 -17.13
N LEU A 256 -0.41 2.44 -17.95
CA LEU A 256 -1.84 2.77 -17.91
C LEU A 256 -2.50 2.76 -16.50
N PRO A 257 -2.27 1.77 -15.60
CA PRO A 257 -2.87 1.75 -14.27
C PRO A 257 -2.55 2.98 -13.41
N THR A 258 -1.45 3.67 -13.71
CA THR A 258 -0.95 4.81 -12.92
C THR A 258 -1.56 6.15 -13.33
N LEU A 259 -2.20 6.24 -14.50
CA LEU A 259 -2.51 7.52 -15.17
C LEU A 259 -3.86 8.14 -14.78
N ARG A 260 -4.72 7.41 -14.05
CA ARG A 260 -6.04 7.86 -13.57
C ARG A 260 -6.05 9.29 -12.97
N PRO A 261 -5.05 9.74 -12.19
CA PRO A 261 -5.01 11.11 -11.64
C PRO A 261 -4.93 12.23 -12.70
N LEU A 262 -4.42 11.96 -13.90
CA LEU A 262 -4.31 12.98 -14.95
C LEU A 262 -5.65 13.28 -15.62
N PHE A 263 -6.47 12.24 -15.83
CA PHE A 263 -7.71 12.36 -16.60
C PHE A 263 -8.89 12.90 -15.80
N TRP A 264 -8.91 12.75 -14.47
CA TRP A 264 -10.00 13.22 -13.61
C TRP A 264 -9.87 14.67 -13.12
N SER A 265 -8.87 15.41 -13.61
CA SER A 265 -8.44 16.74 -13.10
C SER A 265 -9.40 17.93 -13.41
N LYS A 266 -10.71 17.70 -13.61
CA LYS A 266 -11.70 18.75 -13.98
C LYS A 266 -13.05 18.65 -13.24
N SER A 267 -13.02 18.59 -11.91
CA SER A 267 -14.00 19.29 -11.05
C SER A 267 -13.35 19.65 -9.72
N ARG A 268 -13.93 20.59 -8.97
CA ARG A 268 -13.38 21.22 -7.75
C ARG A 268 -11.96 21.78 -7.88
N ARG A 269 -11.86 23.04 -8.34
CA ARG A 269 -10.68 23.90 -8.11
C ARG A 269 -10.97 24.97 -7.06
N SER A 270 -11.33 24.55 -5.85
CA SER A 270 -11.25 25.35 -4.62
C SER A 270 -11.51 24.47 -3.39
N GLN A 271 -10.46 23.88 -2.85
CA GLN A 271 -10.36 23.36 -1.48
C GLN A 271 -8.86 23.15 -1.22
N HIS A 272 -8.34 23.67 -0.10
CA HIS A 272 -6.92 23.52 0.23
C HIS A 272 -6.61 22.07 0.61
N GLU A 273 -5.40 21.61 0.28
CA GLU A 273 -4.99 20.22 0.48
C GLU A 273 -4.72 19.94 1.97
N LEU A 274 -5.65 19.27 2.64
CA LEU A 274 -5.37 18.44 3.82
C LEU A 274 -5.25 16.99 3.35
N THR A 275 -4.07 16.40 3.52
CA THR A 275 -3.74 15.09 2.96
C THR A 275 -4.36 13.95 3.78
N PRO A 276 -4.87 12.89 3.13
CA PRO A 276 -5.52 11.78 3.84
C PRO A 276 -4.53 11.03 4.73
N TYR A 277 -4.90 10.88 6.00
CA TYR A 277 -4.22 9.99 6.94
C TYR A 277 -4.39 8.53 6.49
N ASN A 278 -3.28 7.82 6.28
CA ASN A 278 -3.31 6.44 5.81
C ASN A 278 -2.09 5.69 6.37
N ALA A 279 -2.33 4.58 7.04
CA ALA A 279 -1.34 3.91 7.87
C ALA A 279 -0.11 3.42 7.07
N ARG A 280 1.09 3.67 7.61
CA ARG A 280 2.33 3.04 7.14
C ARG A 280 2.72 1.90 8.07
N ARG A 281 2.40 0.66 7.67
CA ARG A 281 3.12 -0.53 8.18
C ARG A 281 4.62 -0.33 7.94
N PHE A 282 5.40 -0.22 9.00
CA PHE A 282 6.85 -0.38 8.90
C PHE A 282 7.15 -1.86 8.63
N THR A 283 8.08 -2.13 7.71
CA THR A 283 8.54 -3.49 7.40
C THR A 283 10.03 -3.58 7.64
N THR A 284 10.38 -3.88 8.90
CA THR A 284 11.77 -4.03 9.36
C THR A 284 12.45 -5.19 8.62
N PHE A 285 13.51 -4.90 7.86
CA PHE A 285 14.33 -5.92 7.22
C PHE A 285 15.31 -6.53 8.23
N GLY A 286 14.82 -7.45 9.07
CA GLY A 286 15.66 -8.22 9.99
C GLY A 286 16.44 -9.32 9.26
N THR A 287 17.76 -9.15 9.11
CA THR A 287 18.66 -10.19 8.60
C THR A 287 18.93 -11.26 9.65
N SER A 288 18.13 -12.33 9.66
CA SER A 288 18.33 -13.49 10.53
C SER A 288 19.61 -14.25 10.17
N GLY A 289 20.70 -13.96 10.88
CA GLY A 289 21.93 -14.75 10.86
C GLY A 289 21.77 -15.99 11.73
N ARG A 290 21.85 -17.19 11.13
CA ARG A 290 21.86 -18.46 11.89
C ARG A 290 23.04 -18.50 12.86
N ARG A 291 22.78 -18.99 14.07
CA ARG A 291 23.81 -19.57 14.94
C ARG A 291 23.62 -21.09 14.96
N ASP A 292 24.42 -21.80 14.18
CA ASP A 292 24.60 -23.24 14.37
C ASP A 292 25.64 -23.45 15.49
N ALA A 293 25.45 -24.46 16.35
CA ALA A 293 26.27 -24.69 17.53
C ALA A 293 27.17 -25.93 17.39
N SER A 294 28.48 -25.80 17.63
CA SER A 294 29.38 -26.95 17.77
C SER A 294 30.71 -26.65 18.48
N GLY A 295 31.10 -27.54 19.40
CA GLY A 295 32.43 -28.17 19.40
C GLY A 295 33.71 -27.37 19.73
N ILE A 296 33.93 -27.09 21.02
CA ILE A 296 35.12 -27.54 21.79
C ILE A 296 36.57 -27.24 21.29
N SER A 297 37.38 -26.72 22.23
CA SER A 297 38.85 -26.90 22.46
C SER A 297 39.86 -25.74 22.21
N ASN A 298 40.58 -25.47 23.31
CA ASN A 298 41.88 -24.79 23.54
C ASN A 298 42.79 -24.40 22.36
N THR A 299 43.36 -23.19 22.43
CA THR A 299 44.74 -22.98 22.97
C THR A 299 45.06 -21.50 23.24
N GLN A 300 46.14 -21.22 23.97
CA GLN A 300 46.60 -19.86 24.32
C GLN A 300 47.64 -19.31 23.34
N SER A 301 47.60 -18.00 23.05
CA SER A 301 48.82 -17.17 22.90
C SER A 301 48.48 -15.68 23.09
N LYS A 302 49.49 -14.81 23.23
CA LYS A 302 49.35 -13.36 23.47
C LYS A 302 49.71 -12.55 22.21
N GLY A 303 48.98 -11.49 21.93
CA GLY A 303 49.32 -10.49 20.91
C GLY A 303 48.62 -9.14 21.18
N THR A 304 49.33 -8.03 20.98
CA THR A 304 48.87 -6.65 21.21
C THR A 304 48.23 -6.03 19.95
N PRO A 305 47.48 -4.91 20.06
CA PRO A 305 46.37 -4.63 19.14
C PRO A 305 46.75 -3.88 17.85
N SER A 306 45.90 -4.03 16.83
CA SER A 306 45.89 -3.22 15.62
C SER A 306 44.46 -2.77 15.27
N THR A 307 44.28 -1.45 15.17
CA THR A 307 43.28 -0.67 14.41
C THR A 307 41.89 -1.30 14.12
N PRO A 308 40.77 -0.71 14.60
CA PRO A 308 39.44 -1.06 14.14
C PRO A 308 39.23 -0.68 12.66
N CYS A 309 38.75 -1.63 11.83
CA CYS A 309 38.13 -1.29 10.56
C CYS A 309 36.70 -0.76 10.79
N ALA A 310 36.25 0.17 9.96
CA ALA A 310 34.94 0.78 10.10
C ALA A 310 33.80 -0.17 9.72
N GLU A 311 32.77 -0.21 10.56
CA GLU A 311 31.47 -0.82 10.22
C GLU A 311 30.66 0.13 9.32
N SER A 312 29.85 -0.44 8.42
CA SER A 312 29.08 0.34 7.45
C SER A 312 27.74 0.80 8.00
N GLU A 313 27.66 2.03 8.52
CA GLU A 313 26.40 2.67 8.90
C GLU A 313 25.43 2.76 7.71
N SER A 314 24.19 2.31 7.90
CA SER A 314 23.10 2.54 6.95
C SER A 314 22.41 3.89 7.23
N ALA A 315 22.60 4.86 6.33
CA ALA A 315 22.01 6.20 6.45
C ALA A 315 20.67 6.35 5.70
N VAL A 316 19.78 7.20 6.21
CA VAL A 316 18.50 7.57 5.58
C VAL A 316 18.53 9.02 5.11
N GLU A 317 18.16 9.26 3.86
CA GLU A 317 18.29 10.55 3.19
C GLU A 317 17.09 11.50 3.43
N LEU A 318 17.37 12.68 3.99
CA LEU A 318 16.40 13.68 4.46
C LEU A 318 16.16 14.74 3.37
N ALA A 319 15.10 14.55 2.60
CA ALA A 319 14.73 15.45 1.50
C ALA A 319 13.96 16.69 1.99
N LEU A 320 14.64 17.84 2.07
CA LEU A 320 14.03 19.14 2.35
C LEU A 320 13.29 19.71 1.12
N ASP A 321 12.16 19.11 0.81
CA ASP A 321 11.07 19.79 0.12
C ASP A 321 10.07 20.25 1.19
N GLY A 322 9.80 21.56 1.27
CA GLY A 322 9.07 22.23 2.35
C GLY A 322 7.61 21.81 2.54
N SER A 323 7.15 20.81 1.79
CA SER A 323 5.82 20.21 1.81
C SER A 323 5.81 18.72 2.20
N LYS A 324 6.98 18.04 2.28
CA LYS A 324 7.06 16.56 2.34
C LYS A 324 7.63 15.97 3.64
N HIS A 325 8.24 16.78 4.49
CA HIS A 325 8.68 16.38 5.84
C HIS A 325 8.18 17.32 6.96
N GLY A 326 7.32 18.30 6.63
CA GLY A 326 6.84 19.34 7.54
C GLY A 326 5.80 18.91 8.59
N GLY A 327 5.95 17.74 9.20
CA GLY A 327 4.95 17.16 10.11
C GLY A 327 5.48 16.23 11.22
N MET A 328 6.71 15.70 11.13
CA MET A 328 7.25 14.97 12.28
C MET A 328 7.50 15.91 13.45
N THR A 329 6.90 15.60 14.59
CA THR A 329 7.29 16.10 15.91
C THR A 329 8.62 15.45 16.30
N THR A 330 9.70 16.06 15.82
CA THR A 330 11.08 15.58 15.92
C THR A 330 11.61 15.75 17.35
N PHE A 331 11.42 14.72 18.17
CA PHE A 331 11.97 14.64 19.51
C PHE A 331 13.14 13.65 19.58
N TYR A 332 14.14 14.04 20.34
CA TYR A 332 15.40 13.32 20.54
C TYR A 332 15.30 12.45 21.79
N HIS A 333 16.06 11.35 21.84
CA HIS A 333 16.17 10.54 23.06
C HIS A 333 17.05 11.27 24.11
N GLU A 334 17.97 12.13 23.67
CA GLU A 334 18.94 12.81 24.54
C GLU A 334 18.41 14.18 25.03
N ASP A 335 17.89 15.05 24.14
CA ASP A 335 17.41 16.41 24.46
C ASP A 335 16.12 16.47 25.31
N ILE A 336 15.64 15.34 25.84
CA ILE A 336 14.55 15.30 26.81
C ILE A 336 15.08 15.40 28.26
N HIS A 337 16.31 14.96 28.51
CA HIS A 337 16.91 14.94 29.86
C HIS A 337 17.40 16.29 30.39
N SER A 338 17.28 17.38 29.62
CA SER A 338 17.89 18.69 29.91
C SER A 338 16.90 19.81 30.29
N ASP A 339 15.62 19.48 30.54
CA ASP A 339 14.55 20.43 30.83
C ASP A 339 13.87 20.06 32.16
N GLU A 340 13.85 20.96 33.14
CA GLU A 340 13.27 20.71 34.47
C GLU A 340 11.79 20.29 34.42
N ALA A 341 11.03 20.79 33.45
CA ALA A 341 9.63 20.40 33.26
C ALA A 341 9.45 18.95 32.76
N VAL A 342 10.51 18.37 32.16
CA VAL A 342 10.52 16.98 31.67
C VAL A 342 11.44 16.07 32.50
N GLY A 343 12.20 16.61 33.46
CA GLY A 343 12.98 15.85 34.43
C GLY A 343 12.16 14.92 35.33
N LEU A 344 10.84 15.15 35.38
CA LEU A 344 9.87 14.22 35.99
C LEU A 344 9.59 12.98 35.14
N TYR A 345 9.85 13.00 33.82
CA TYR A 345 9.44 11.94 32.89
C TYR A 345 10.63 11.39 32.08
N ARG A 346 11.19 10.27 32.51
CA ARG A 346 12.25 9.56 31.79
C ARG A 346 11.69 8.77 30.60
N ILE A 347 12.11 9.09 29.38
CA ILE A 347 11.70 8.37 28.17
C ILE A 347 12.34 6.98 28.12
N LEU A 348 11.56 5.96 27.74
CA LEU A 348 12.00 4.58 27.58
C LEU A 348 11.88 4.08 26.13
N HIS A 349 10.76 4.36 25.46
CA HIS A 349 10.54 3.96 24.06
C HIS A 349 9.61 4.94 23.34
N LYS A 350 9.61 4.92 22.01
CA LYS A 350 8.58 5.55 21.19
C LYS A 350 7.38 4.60 21.05
N LEU A 351 6.15 5.09 21.22
CA LEU A 351 4.93 4.31 21.01
C LEU A 351 4.32 4.59 19.62
N ALA A 352 4.17 5.85 19.23
CA ALA A 352 3.55 6.22 17.96
C ALA A 352 4.12 7.53 17.37
N ALA A 353 3.89 7.79 16.08
CA ALA A 353 4.12 9.10 15.46
C ALA A 353 3.15 9.34 14.30
N GLY A 354 2.42 10.45 14.36
CA GLY A 354 1.57 10.97 13.28
C GLY A 354 2.21 12.18 12.57
N GLY A 355 1.41 12.87 11.75
CA GLY A 355 1.81 14.11 11.05
C GLY A 355 1.71 15.39 11.89
N PHE A 356 1.25 15.27 13.14
CA PHE A 356 0.95 16.39 14.04
C PHE A 356 1.40 16.14 15.50
N SER A 357 1.70 14.89 15.88
CA SER A 357 2.10 14.52 17.24
C SER A 357 2.97 13.24 17.27
N THR A 358 3.76 13.09 18.33
CA THR A 358 4.57 11.89 18.63
C THR A 358 4.26 11.43 20.04
N THR A 359 4.00 10.14 20.23
CA THR A 359 3.70 9.53 21.54
C THR A 359 4.87 8.68 22.01
N TRP A 360 5.33 8.92 23.23
CA TRP A 360 6.44 8.23 23.88
C TRP A 360 5.96 7.47 25.12
N LEU A 361 6.57 6.33 25.40
CA LEU A 361 6.53 5.67 26.69
C LEU A 361 7.55 6.36 27.60
N ALA A 362 7.06 6.91 28.71
CA ALA A 362 7.86 7.54 29.75
C ALA A 362 7.61 6.86 31.10
N ARG A 363 8.57 7.00 32.02
CA ARG A 363 8.44 6.64 33.43
C ARG A 363 8.54 7.88 34.30
N ASP A 364 7.59 8.05 35.22
CA ASP A 364 7.67 9.10 36.25
C ASP A 364 8.87 8.82 37.19
N THR A 365 9.75 9.79 37.38
CA THR A 365 10.92 9.65 38.26
C THR A 365 10.57 9.72 39.75
N VAL A 366 9.37 10.23 40.09
CA VAL A 366 8.85 10.33 41.46
C VAL A 366 8.01 9.10 41.83
N GLY A 367 6.88 8.90 41.14
CA GLY A 367 5.93 7.81 41.39
C GLY A 367 6.31 6.47 40.76
N LYS A 368 7.33 6.41 39.89
CA LYS A 368 7.81 5.20 39.19
C LYS A 368 6.79 4.49 38.29
N ARG A 369 5.63 5.12 38.03
CA ARG A 369 4.60 4.64 37.10
C ARG A 369 4.98 4.93 35.64
N HIS A 370 4.34 4.25 34.70
CA HIS A 370 4.54 4.42 33.26
C HIS A 370 3.40 5.22 32.63
N HIS A 371 3.75 6.12 31.71
CA HIS A 371 2.82 7.03 31.05
C HIS A 371 3.08 7.17 29.55
N ALA A 372 2.01 7.38 28.79
CA ALA A 372 2.06 7.74 27.38
C ALA A 372 2.08 9.28 27.25
N LEU A 373 3.27 9.82 26.93
CA LEU A 373 3.52 11.23 26.68
C LEU A 373 3.28 11.55 25.20
N LYS A 374 2.11 12.11 24.87
CA LYS A 374 1.76 12.59 23.52
C LYS A 374 2.15 14.06 23.39
N ILE A 375 3.07 14.38 22.48
CA ILE A 375 3.54 15.76 22.27
C ILE A 375 3.12 16.23 20.87
N LEU A 376 2.31 17.29 20.80
CA LEU A 376 1.84 17.90 19.56
C LEU A 376 2.87 18.88 18.97
N LYS A 377 2.66 19.29 17.71
CA LYS A 377 3.57 20.13 16.92
C LYS A 377 3.78 21.54 17.52
N ALA A 378 5.00 22.07 17.34
CA ALA A 378 5.33 23.41 17.79
C ALA A 378 4.54 24.49 17.04
N GLY A 379 4.22 25.59 17.74
CA GLY A 379 3.58 26.78 17.16
C GLY A 379 2.07 26.88 17.38
N GLU A 380 1.41 25.82 17.86
CA GLU A 380 0.02 25.90 18.33
C GLU A 380 -0.05 26.70 19.64
N THR A 381 -0.82 27.79 19.66
CA THR A 381 -1.00 28.67 20.84
C THR A 381 -2.28 28.40 21.60
N ALA A 382 -3.22 27.65 21.02
CA ALA A 382 -4.46 27.23 21.66
C ALA A 382 -4.32 25.83 22.28
N ALA A 383 -5.06 25.59 23.36
CA ALA A 383 -5.27 24.24 23.90
C ALA A 383 -5.96 23.37 22.84
N SER A 384 -5.43 22.17 22.57
CA SER A 384 -6.00 21.24 21.60
C SER A 384 -7.41 20.78 22.02
N THR A 385 -8.21 20.34 21.05
CA THR A 385 -9.52 19.71 21.29
C THR A 385 -9.38 18.54 22.29
N GLU A 386 -8.40 17.68 22.04
CA GLU A 386 -8.06 16.53 22.88
C GLU A 386 -7.75 16.93 24.33
N LEU A 387 -6.90 17.95 24.54
CA LEU A 387 -6.59 18.45 25.90
C LEU A 387 -7.85 18.92 26.63
N ARG A 388 -8.72 19.67 25.94
CA ARG A 388 -9.94 20.23 26.54
C ARG A 388 -10.95 19.14 26.92
N VAL A 389 -11.13 18.15 26.04
CA VAL A 389 -12.03 17.01 26.28
C VAL A 389 -11.48 16.14 27.42
N LEU A 390 -10.19 15.81 27.40
CA LEU A 390 -9.54 15.05 28.46
C LEU A 390 -9.58 15.76 29.82
N GLN A 391 -9.38 17.09 29.86
CA GLN A 391 -9.52 17.88 31.10
C GLN A 391 -10.95 17.85 31.65
N GLN A 392 -11.97 17.89 30.78
CA GLN A 392 -13.37 17.77 31.19
C GLN A 392 -13.66 16.38 31.76
N LEU A 393 -13.22 15.31 31.08
CA LEU A 393 -13.45 13.91 31.49
C LEU A 393 -12.71 13.55 32.79
N ALA A 394 -11.47 14.02 32.97
CA ALA A 394 -10.71 13.83 34.21
C ALA A 394 -11.34 14.53 35.42
N ALA A 395 -12.03 15.67 35.23
CA ALA A 395 -12.71 16.40 36.29
C ALA A 395 -14.02 15.74 36.77
N ILE A 396 -14.56 14.76 36.03
CA ILE A 396 -15.81 14.09 36.35
C ILE A 396 -15.56 12.89 37.26
N GLN A 397 -16.14 12.93 38.46
CA GLN A 397 -16.30 11.75 39.31
C GLN A 397 -17.59 11.03 38.93
N SER A 398 -17.48 9.76 38.55
CA SER A 398 -18.58 8.91 38.10
C SER A 398 -18.19 7.45 38.24
N ASP A 399 -19.15 6.63 38.67
CA ASP A 399 -19.04 5.17 38.77
C ASP A 399 -19.60 4.45 37.50
N ASP A 400 -19.80 5.18 36.40
CA ASP A 400 -20.20 4.62 35.10
C ASP A 400 -19.06 3.74 34.52
N PRO A 401 -19.29 2.44 34.24
CA PRO A 401 -18.28 1.54 33.68
C PRO A 401 -17.58 2.09 32.43
N GLY A 402 -18.30 2.85 31.60
CA GLY A 402 -17.76 3.47 30.39
C GLY A 402 -16.63 4.46 30.65
N LYS A 403 -16.55 5.05 31.86
CA LYS A 403 -15.39 5.87 32.23
C LYS A 403 -14.11 5.05 32.29
N HIS A 404 -14.16 3.81 32.79
CA HIS A 404 -12.98 2.94 32.84
C HIS A 404 -12.46 2.51 31.45
N HIS A 405 -13.27 2.70 30.41
CA HIS A 405 -12.91 2.43 29.01
C HIS A 405 -12.50 3.70 28.23
N ILE A 406 -12.28 4.82 28.93
CA ILE A 406 -11.66 6.04 28.40
C ILE A 406 -10.21 6.18 28.89
N ARG A 407 -9.36 6.82 28.07
CA ARG A 407 -8.02 7.26 28.45
C ARG A 407 -8.06 8.44 29.43
N ASP A 408 -7.59 8.23 30.65
CA ASP A 408 -7.40 9.31 31.63
C ASP A 408 -6.18 10.20 31.31
N LEU A 409 -6.25 11.45 31.77
CA LEU A 409 -5.20 12.47 31.67
C LEU A 409 -4.56 12.70 33.04
N VAL A 410 -3.31 12.28 33.16
CA VAL A 410 -2.51 12.37 34.39
C VAL A 410 -1.94 13.78 34.58
N ALA A 411 -1.44 14.39 33.51
CA ALA A 411 -0.89 15.74 33.53
C ALA A 411 -0.88 16.36 32.12
N HIS A 412 -0.68 17.67 32.05
CA HIS A 412 -0.35 18.36 30.81
C HIS A 412 0.67 19.47 31.09
N PHE A 413 1.52 19.79 30.11
CA PHE A 413 2.53 20.85 30.24
C PHE A 413 2.95 21.41 28.88
N ALA A 414 3.74 22.48 28.90
CA ALA A 414 4.32 23.11 27.73
C ALA A 414 5.86 23.04 27.79
N ILE A 415 6.52 22.74 26.66
CA ILE A 415 7.98 22.71 26.55
C ILE A 415 8.49 23.62 25.45
N LYS A 416 9.69 24.16 25.65
CA LYS A 416 10.41 24.96 24.65
C LYS A 416 11.54 24.13 24.05
N ARG A 417 11.64 24.12 22.73
CA ARG A 417 12.66 23.36 21.98
C ARG A 417 13.19 24.16 20.78
N PRO A 418 14.32 23.76 20.15
CA PRO A 418 14.91 24.51 19.02
C PRO A 418 14.01 24.65 17.79
N ASN A 419 13.03 23.77 17.63
CA ASN A 419 11.98 23.81 16.60
C ASN A 419 10.75 24.66 16.99
N GLY A 420 10.66 25.15 18.24
CA GLY A 420 9.64 26.09 18.69
C GLY A 420 9.06 25.79 20.08
N GLN A 421 7.93 26.43 20.38
CA GLN A 421 7.16 26.21 21.61
C GLN A 421 6.09 25.14 21.37
N HIS A 422 6.08 24.08 22.18
CA HIS A 422 5.06 23.03 22.19
C HIS A 422 4.15 23.24 23.40
N ASN A 423 2.94 23.76 23.21
CA ASN A 423 2.03 24.07 24.34
C ASN A 423 1.10 22.92 24.73
N ASN A 424 0.96 21.91 23.86
CA ASN A 424 0.08 20.76 24.03
C ASN A 424 0.93 19.47 24.23
N CYS A 425 1.52 19.29 25.42
CA CYS A 425 2.12 18.01 25.84
C CYS A 425 1.17 17.33 26.82
N LEU A 426 0.73 16.11 26.52
CA LEU A 426 -0.29 15.37 27.27
C LEU A 426 0.34 14.12 27.89
N VAL A 427 0.19 13.95 29.20
CA VAL A 427 0.57 12.74 29.93
C VAL A 427 -0.69 11.94 30.20
N THR A 428 -0.77 10.75 29.63
CA THR A 428 -1.95 9.85 29.73
C THR A 428 -1.50 8.46 30.15
N ASP A 429 -2.43 7.59 30.53
CA ASP A 429 -2.10 6.20 30.84
C ASP A 429 -1.57 5.44 29.62
N VAL A 430 -0.74 4.41 29.86
CA VAL A 430 -0.23 3.54 28.80
C VAL A 430 -1.28 2.50 28.42
N ALA A 431 -1.49 2.35 27.11
CA ALA A 431 -2.16 1.20 26.53
C ALA A 431 -1.22 0.52 25.53
N GLY A 432 -1.56 -0.68 25.11
CA GLY A 432 -0.84 -1.47 24.14
C GLY A 432 -1.22 -1.14 22.68
N PRO A 433 -1.20 -2.13 21.78
CA PRO A 433 -1.46 -1.94 20.36
C PRO A 433 -2.91 -1.55 20.08
N SER A 434 -3.14 -0.98 18.90
CA SER A 434 -4.48 -0.70 18.39
C SER A 434 -5.20 -1.96 17.93
N LEU A 435 -6.53 -1.95 17.93
CA LEU A 435 -7.31 -3.09 17.41
C LEU A 435 -7.07 -3.30 15.91
N ASN A 436 -6.66 -2.25 15.18
CA ASN A 436 -6.19 -2.29 13.80
C ASN A 436 -4.87 -3.08 13.58
N GLU A 437 -4.19 -3.49 14.65
CA GLU A 437 -3.01 -4.36 14.62
C GLU A 437 -3.33 -5.81 15.04
N LEU A 438 -4.54 -6.06 15.55
CA LEU A 438 -5.04 -7.35 16.03
C LEU A 438 -6.06 -7.95 15.03
N TYR A 439 -6.46 -9.20 15.26
CA TYR A 439 -7.52 -9.88 14.51
C TYR A 439 -8.47 -10.58 15.47
N ASN A 440 -9.78 -10.33 15.31
CA ASN A 440 -10.91 -10.85 16.10
C ASN A 440 -10.74 -10.61 17.62
N VAL A 441 -11.36 -9.53 18.13
CA VAL A 441 -11.04 -8.94 19.44
C VAL A 441 -12.28 -8.84 20.35
N PRO A 442 -12.19 -9.23 21.64
CA PRO A 442 -13.21 -8.92 22.63
C PRO A 442 -13.31 -7.41 22.93
N GLY A 443 -14.33 -7.01 23.69
CA GLY A 443 -14.49 -5.62 24.14
C GLY A 443 -15.38 -4.74 23.24
N HIS A 444 -16.12 -5.32 22.29
CA HIS A 444 -17.13 -4.57 21.52
C HIS A 444 -18.14 -3.86 22.45
N GLY A 445 -18.61 -4.53 23.51
CA GLY A 445 -19.49 -3.90 24.52
C GLY A 445 -18.81 -2.77 25.31
N GLN A 446 -17.54 -2.93 25.69
CA GLN A 446 -16.75 -1.91 26.37
C GLN A 446 -16.57 -0.63 25.52
N VAL A 447 -16.52 -0.76 24.19
CA VAL A 447 -16.53 0.41 23.27
C VAL A 447 -17.91 1.09 23.28
N VAL A 448 -19.02 0.34 23.37
CA VAL A 448 -20.36 0.93 23.53
C VAL A 448 -20.48 1.65 24.88
N GLU A 449 -19.96 1.09 25.96
CA GLU A 449 -19.89 1.74 27.28
C GLU A 449 -19.09 3.05 27.23
N ALA A 450 -17.89 3.05 26.64
CA ALA A 450 -17.06 4.24 26.50
C ALA A 450 -17.78 5.37 25.73
N VAL A 451 -18.42 5.05 24.60
CA VAL A 451 -19.18 6.03 23.80
C VAL A 451 -20.47 6.46 24.53
N HIS A 452 -21.11 5.57 25.29
CA HIS A 452 -22.26 5.91 26.14
C HIS A 452 -21.88 6.93 27.22
N PHE A 453 -20.75 6.71 27.90
CA PHE A 453 -20.25 7.65 28.91
C PHE A 453 -19.89 9.00 28.27
N LEU A 454 -19.22 9.05 27.10
CA LEU A 454 -19.03 10.31 26.36
C LEU A 454 -20.37 11.02 26.07
N HIS A 455 -21.40 10.29 25.64
CA HIS A 455 -22.72 10.83 25.35
C HIS A 455 -23.42 11.36 26.60
N SER A 456 -23.24 10.72 27.76
CA SER A 456 -23.72 11.24 29.05
C SER A 456 -23.13 12.61 29.38
N GLN A 457 -21.90 12.87 28.94
CA GLN A 457 -21.17 14.15 29.11
C GLN A 457 -21.37 15.12 27.93
N GLN A 458 -22.32 14.82 27.03
CA GLN A 458 -22.66 15.62 25.83
C GLN A 458 -21.49 15.79 24.84
N ILE A 459 -20.59 14.80 24.77
CA ILE A 459 -19.44 14.75 23.87
C ILE A 459 -19.65 13.64 22.83
N CYS A 460 -19.42 13.95 21.55
CA CYS A 460 -19.19 12.97 20.50
C CYS A 460 -17.67 12.77 20.32
N HIS A 461 -17.23 11.56 19.99
CA HIS A 461 -15.83 11.28 19.68
C HIS A 461 -15.40 11.81 18.31
N GLY A 462 -16.30 11.77 17.33
CA GLY A 462 -16.07 12.33 15.99
C GLY A 462 -15.05 11.59 15.11
N ASP A 463 -14.47 10.48 15.58
CA ASP A 463 -13.63 9.57 14.78
C ASP A 463 -13.58 8.16 15.42
N LEU A 464 -14.67 7.41 15.32
CA LEU A 464 -14.72 6.02 15.79
C LEU A 464 -14.12 5.09 14.74
N SER A 465 -12.97 4.48 15.04
CA SER A 465 -12.22 3.58 14.14
C SER A 465 -11.32 2.60 14.91
N LEU A 466 -10.89 1.51 14.28
CA LEU A 466 -10.01 0.50 14.92
C LEU A 466 -8.63 1.04 15.37
N SER A 467 -8.15 2.17 14.84
CA SER A 467 -6.90 2.80 15.31
C SER A 467 -7.06 3.55 16.63
N ASN A 468 -8.30 3.91 16.97
CA ASN A 468 -8.65 4.77 18.10
C ASN A 468 -9.21 3.95 19.28
N VAL A 469 -9.17 2.62 19.17
CA VAL A 469 -9.40 1.68 20.26
C VAL A 469 -8.13 0.86 20.46
N LEU A 470 -7.62 0.82 21.69
CA LEU A 470 -6.40 0.09 22.09
C LEU A 470 -6.72 -0.92 23.19
N LEU A 471 -5.99 -2.03 23.30
CA LEU A 471 -6.06 -2.89 24.49
C LEU A 471 -5.15 -2.38 25.62
N LYS A 472 -5.55 -2.49 26.88
CA LYS A 472 -4.70 -2.15 28.03
C LYS A 472 -3.62 -3.22 28.27
N LEU A 473 -2.48 -2.81 28.81
CA LEU A 473 -1.36 -3.71 29.15
C LEU A 473 -1.42 -4.16 30.62
N GLY A 474 -1.28 -5.46 30.86
CA GLY A 474 -1.35 -6.04 32.20
C GLY A 474 -0.15 -5.63 33.06
N SER A 475 -0.43 -5.04 34.22
CA SER A 475 0.57 -4.69 35.25
C SER A 475 1.73 -3.81 34.77
N ILE A 476 1.55 -2.98 33.72
CA ILE A 476 2.66 -2.20 33.13
C ILE A 476 3.39 -1.27 34.13
N ASP A 477 2.71 -0.78 35.17
CA ASP A 477 3.34 0.01 36.23
C ASP A 477 4.32 -0.79 37.10
N ASP A 478 4.12 -2.11 37.23
CA ASP A 478 4.98 -3.01 38.00
C ASP A 478 6.30 -3.32 37.28
N TRP A 479 6.37 -3.12 35.95
CA TRP A 479 7.51 -3.54 35.14
C TRP A 479 8.74 -2.68 35.45
N ILE A 480 9.95 -3.26 35.50
CA ILE A 480 11.21 -2.48 35.53
C ILE A 480 11.62 -2.03 34.11
N GLU A 481 12.56 -1.09 33.98
CA GLU A 481 12.96 -0.57 32.65
C GLU A 481 13.55 -1.66 31.76
N GLU A 482 14.28 -2.59 32.36
CA GLU A 482 14.86 -3.77 31.73
C GLU A 482 13.77 -4.70 31.16
N GLU A 483 12.66 -4.87 31.86
CA GLU A 483 11.51 -5.66 31.41
C GLU A 483 10.71 -4.95 30.31
N VAL A 484 10.60 -3.62 30.36
CA VAL A 484 10.02 -2.83 29.27
C VAL A 484 10.83 -3.05 27.98
N LEU A 485 12.15 -3.02 28.07
CA LEU A 485 13.06 -3.24 26.93
C LEU A 485 13.08 -4.71 26.46
N GLU A 486 12.90 -5.69 27.36
CA GLU A 486 12.73 -7.10 26.99
C GLU A 486 11.41 -7.36 26.25
N ARG A 487 10.31 -6.75 26.71
CA ARG A 487 8.95 -7.05 26.25
C ARG A 487 8.47 -6.22 25.05
N LEU A 488 8.98 -5.00 24.87
CA LEU A 488 8.68 -4.12 23.73
C LEU A 488 9.83 -4.00 22.73
N GLY A 489 11.02 -4.50 23.09
CA GLY A 489 12.26 -4.31 22.36
C GLY A 489 13.04 -3.05 22.78
N THR A 490 14.31 -2.98 22.35
CA THR A 490 15.16 -1.81 22.56
C THR A 490 14.96 -0.76 21.47
N PRO A 491 14.95 0.56 21.79
CA PRO A 491 14.78 1.64 20.82
C PRO A 491 15.74 1.58 19.64
N SER A 492 15.23 1.20 18.46
CA SER A 492 16.00 1.21 17.22
C SER A 492 16.10 2.63 16.67
N THR A 493 17.32 3.10 16.41
CA THR A 493 17.59 4.41 15.83
C THR A 493 18.14 4.29 14.40
N GLN A 494 17.76 5.22 13.52
CA GLN A 494 18.29 5.33 12.16
C GLN A 494 18.84 6.73 11.94
N LYS A 495 20.09 6.79 11.46
CA LYS A 495 20.85 8.03 11.25
C LYS A 495 20.31 8.79 10.03
N LEU A 496 19.99 10.07 10.23
CA LEU A 496 19.51 10.96 9.17
C LEU A 496 20.70 11.68 8.52
N VAL A 497 20.70 11.73 7.19
CA VAL A 497 21.69 12.46 6.37
C VAL A 497 20.94 13.43 5.46
N ALA A 498 21.33 14.70 5.45
CA ALA A 498 20.71 15.71 4.60
C ALA A 498 20.87 15.35 3.11
N ALA A 499 19.78 15.43 2.33
CA ALA A 499 19.84 15.21 0.88
C ALA A 499 20.78 16.22 0.18
N PRO A 500 21.35 15.92 -1.00
CA PRO A 500 22.27 16.82 -1.68
C PRO A 500 21.61 18.17 -1.98
N ARG A 501 22.21 19.26 -1.44
CA ARG A 501 21.71 20.67 -1.45
C ARG A 501 20.61 20.99 -0.42
N ALA A 502 20.21 20.06 0.44
CA ALA A 502 19.38 20.36 1.60
C ALA A 502 20.22 21.06 2.68
N ASN A 503 19.78 22.24 3.15
CA ASN A 503 20.35 22.87 4.35
C ASN A 503 19.39 22.63 5.53
N PRO A 504 19.66 21.64 6.41
CA PRO A 504 18.71 21.18 7.43
C PRO A 504 18.38 22.22 8.51
N GLY A 505 19.26 23.20 8.73
CA GLY A 505 19.15 24.12 9.86
C GLY A 505 19.46 23.45 11.20
N ASP A 506 19.70 24.26 12.22
CA ASP A 506 20.24 23.79 13.51
C ASP A 506 19.24 23.00 14.37
N SER A 507 17.97 22.92 13.95
CA SER A 507 16.88 22.25 14.68
C SER A 507 16.48 20.88 14.10
N ALA A 508 17.13 20.42 13.02
CA ALA A 508 16.81 19.13 12.40
C ALA A 508 17.40 17.92 13.18
N PRO A 509 16.64 16.82 13.31
CA PRO A 509 17.09 15.64 14.04
C PRO A 509 18.25 14.91 13.36
N ARG A 510 19.19 14.41 14.17
CA ARG A 510 20.32 13.58 13.72
C ARG A 510 19.94 12.11 13.49
N TYR A 511 18.86 11.66 14.11
CA TYR A 511 18.33 10.31 14.01
C TYR A 511 16.80 10.30 14.15
N VAL A 512 16.15 9.27 13.62
CA VAL A 512 14.78 8.90 14.01
C VAL A 512 14.81 7.69 14.93
N VAL A 513 13.86 7.61 15.87
CA VAL A 513 13.56 6.41 16.66
C VAL A 513 12.38 5.70 15.99
N GLU A 514 12.43 4.38 15.84
CA GLU A 514 11.29 3.58 15.36
C GLU A 514 10.27 3.34 16.50
N PRO A 515 8.97 3.16 16.20
CA PRO A 515 7.98 2.74 17.19
C PRO A 515 8.32 1.39 17.84
N ALA A 516 7.76 1.13 19.02
CA ALA A 516 7.85 -0.16 19.72
C ALA A 516 7.29 -1.30 18.86
N GLY A 517 7.78 -2.51 19.11
CA GLY A 517 7.14 -3.72 18.60
C GLY A 517 5.79 -3.97 19.30
N MET A 518 4.93 -4.75 18.66
CA MET A 518 3.75 -5.30 19.34
C MET A 518 4.20 -6.21 20.49
N PRO A 519 3.72 -6.00 21.73
CA PRO A 519 4.02 -6.91 22.84
C PRO A 519 3.41 -8.30 22.60
N ASP A 520 4.05 -9.32 23.16
CA ASP A 520 3.50 -10.68 23.24
C ASP A 520 2.10 -10.64 23.91
N ALA A 521 1.12 -11.30 23.31
CA ALA A 521 -0.28 -11.20 23.71
C ALA A 521 -0.57 -11.64 25.15
N LYS A 522 0.32 -12.43 25.77
CA LYS A 522 0.26 -12.74 27.22
C LYS A 522 0.37 -11.52 28.14
N TYR A 523 0.79 -10.36 27.61
CA TYR A 523 0.83 -9.08 28.33
C TYR A 523 -0.38 -8.18 28.04
N LEU A 524 -1.28 -8.57 27.13
CA LEU A 524 -2.51 -7.85 26.83
C LEU A 524 -3.61 -8.26 27.80
N THR A 525 -4.37 -7.28 28.27
CA THR A 525 -5.66 -7.52 28.93
C THR A 525 -6.76 -7.71 27.88
N HIS A 526 -7.95 -8.12 28.31
CA HIS A 526 -9.15 -8.10 27.45
C HIS A 526 -9.88 -6.74 27.50
N ASP A 527 -9.27 -5.72 28.12
CA ASP A 527 -9.87 -4.41 28.31
C ASP A 527 -9.54 -3.46 27.15
N ALA A 528 -10.57 -3.06 26.41
CA ALA A 528 -10.50 -1.96 25.45
C ALA A 528 -10.39 -0.60 26.16
N MET A 529 -9.75 0.36 25.48
CA MET A 529 -9.67 1.77 25.84
C MET A 529 -9.85 2.63 24.57
N LEU A 530 -10.78 3.57 24.63
CA LEU A 530 -11.06 4.56 23.59
C LEU A 530 -10.09 5.76 23.72
N VAL A 531 -9.47 6.19 22.61
CA VAL A 531 -8.35 7.15 22.58
C VAL A 531 -8.42 8.14 21.42
N ASP A 532 -7.63 9.22 21.53
CA ASP A 532 -7.46 10.29 20.54
C ASP A 532 -8.71 11.16 20.29
N PHE A 533 -9.01 12.01 21.27
CA PHE A 533 -10.12 12.97 21.23
C PHE A 533 -9.82 14.23 20.38
N GLY A 534 -8.96 14.12 19.36
CA GLY A 534 -8.58 15.23 18.48
C GLY A 534 -9.75 15.81 17.66
N GLU A 535 -10.62 14.93 17.14
CA GLU A 535 -11.81 15.27 16.34
C GLU A 535 -13.10 15.37 17.19
N ALA A 536 -13.01 15.23 18.51
CA ALA A 536 -14.15 15.19 19.42
C ALA A 536 -14.87 16.55 19.54
N PHE A 537 -16.19 16.54 19.71
CA PHE A 537 -17.00 17.77 19.72
C PHE A 537 -18.20 17.68 20.66
N PRO A 538 -18.63 18.80 21.27
CA PRO A 538 -19.83 18.82 22.09
C PRO A 538 -21.10 18.80 21.22
N PHE A 539 -22.16 18.14 21.70
CA PHE A 539 -23.42 17.94 20.98
C PHE A 539 -24.00 19.24 20.38
N GLY A 540 -23.91 20.35 21.10
CA GLY A 540 -24.42 21.66 20.69
C GLY A 540 -23.50 22.45 19.74
N SER A 541 -22.36 21.92 19.30
CA SER A 541 -21.44 22.57 18.36
C SER A 541 -20.65 21.55 17.52
N PRO A 542 -21.31 20.81 16.60
CA PRO A 542 -20.64 19.90 15.69
C PRO A 542 -19.66 20.63 14.74
N PRO A 543 -18.63 19.93 14.24
CA PRO A 543 -17.68 20.49 13.28
C PRO A 543 -18.37 20.91 11.98
N LYS A 544 -17.78 21.90 11.30
CA LYS A 544 -18.21 22.31 9.97
C LYS A 544 -17.95 21.21 8.92
N PRO A 545 -18.67 21.18 7.78
CA PRO A 545 -18.42 20.26 6.66
C PRO A 545 -16.96 20.09 6.23
N GLU A 546 -16.19 21.17 6.23
CA GLU A 546 -14.76 21.17 5.89
C GLU A 546 -13.84 20.49 6.94
N ASN A 547 -14.34 20.27 8.17
CA ASN A 547 -13.60 19.79 9.33
C ASN A 547 -14.11 18.43 9.84
N ILE A 548 -14.76 17.60 9.00
CA ILE A 548 -15.19 16.26 9.40
C ILE A 548 -14.07 15.26 9.08
N GLY A 549 -13.30 14.83 10.08
CA GLY A 549 -12.19 13.88 9.93
C GLY A 549 -12.59 12.47 9.49
N ILE A 550 -13.65 11.91 10.10
CA ILE A 550 -14.16 10.52 9.95
C ILE A 550 -13.81 9.86 8.58
N PRO A 551 -13.11 8.72 8.51
CA PRO A 551 -12.88 8.00 7.27
C PRO A 551 -14.19 7.66 6.53
N VAL A 552 -14.22 7.79 5.20
CA VAL A 552 -15.47 7.70 4.40
C VAL A 552 -16.26 6.40 4.59
N MET A 553 -15.58 5.31 4.97
CA MET A 553 -16.16 4.01 5.31
C MET A 553 -17.01 3.99 6.59
N TYR A 554 -16.73 4.85 7.58
CA TYR A 554 -17.53 4.95 8.82
C TYR A 554 -18.63 6.02 8.73
N ARG A 555 -18.62 6.90 7.71
CA ARG A 555 -19.55 8.03 7.63
C ARG A 555 -20.98 7.59 7.38
N ALA A 556 -21.90 8.16 8.15
CA ALA A 556 -23.33 8.01 7.94
C ALA A 556 -23.81 8.66 6.61
N PRO A 557 -24.93 8.21 6.02
CA PRO A 557 -25.49 8.76 4.79
C PRO A 557 -25.67 10.28 4.80
N GLU A 558 -26.26 10.86 5.84
CA GLU A 558 -26.45 12.31 5.98
C GLU A 558 -25.11 13.08 6.07
N THR A 559 -24.06 12.45 6.59
CA THR A 559 -22.69 12.97 6.59
C THR A 559 -22.03 12.87 5.20
N ILE A 560 -22.45 11.91 4.37
CA ILE A 560 -21.98 11.71 2.99
C ILE A 560 -22.74 12.58 1.96
N PHE A 561 -24.01 12.89 2.20
CA PHE A 561 -24.89 13.62 1.28
C PHE A 561 -25.08 15.09 1.68
N GLU A 562 -25.27 15.38 2.96
CA GLU A 562 -25.59 16.73 3.45
C GLU A 562 -24.44 17.37 4.23
N SER A 563 -23.37 16.60 4.51
CA SER A 563 -22.26 16.99 5.38
C SER A 563 -22.70 17.39 6.80
N LYS A 564 -23.84 16.85 7.25
CA LYS A 564 -24.32 16.98 8.62
C LYS A 564 -23.70 15.89 9.50
N LEU A 565 -23.36 16.25 10.73
CA LEU A 565 -22.89 15.31 11.75
C LEU A 565 -23.78 15.43 12.98
N THR A 566 -24.31 14.30 13.45
CA THR A 566 -25.33 14.19 14.49
C THR A 566 -25.04 13.02 15.42
N LEU A 567 -25.76 12.91 16.53
CA LEU A 567 -25.64 11.77 17.46
C LEU A 567 -25.96 10.43 16.76
N ALA A 568 -26.97 10.45 15.89
CA ALA A 568 -27.36 9.32 15.06
C ALA A 568 -26.32 9.00 13.96
N SER A 569 -25.49 9.98 13.56
CA SER A 569 -24.35 9.75 12.67
C SER A 569 -23.22 9.01 13.39
N GLU A 570 -23.02 9.26 14.68
CA GLU A 570 -22.03 8.53 15.48
C GLU A 570 -22.50 7.12 15.84
N ALA A 571 -23.81 6.90 16.04
CA ALA A 571 -24.37 5.55 16.15
C ALA A 571 -24.12 4.69 14.89
N TRP A 572 -24.18 5.29 13.70
CA TRP A 572 -23.79 4.62 12.44
C TRP A 572 -22.28 4.31 12.41
N SER A 573 -21.43 5.27 12.79
CA SER A 573 -19.96 5.05 12.88
C SER A 573 -19.63 3.92 13.86
N LEU A 574 -20.29 3.90 15.03
CA LEU A 574 -20.14 2.84 16.02
C LEU A 574 -20.61 1.49 15.48
N ALA A 575 -21.74 1.40 14.79
CA ALA A 575 -22.20 0.15 14.18
C ALA A 575 -21.19 -0.40 13.14
N CYS A 576 -20.60 0.48 12.32
CA CYS A 576 -19.53 0.09 11.39
C CYS A 576 -18.28 -0.43 12.13
N LEU A 577 -17.90 0.21 13.24
CA LEU A 577 -16.77 -0.19 14.09
C LEU A 577 -17.04 -1.51 14.84
N LEU A 578 -18.24 -1.72 15.39
CA LEU A 578 -18.61 -2.95 16.11
C LEU A 578 -18.62 -4.16 15.17
N PHE A 579 -19.13 -4.00 13.95
CA PHE A 579 -19.00 -5.02 12.90
C PHE A 579 -17.52 -5.31 12.61
N GLU A 580 -16.69 -4.26 12.44
CA GLU A 580 -15.27 -4.43 12.10
C GLU A 580 -14.44 -5.08 13.22
N ILE A 581 -14.76 -4.80 14.50
CA ILE A 581 -14.16 -5.47 15.67
C ILE A 581 -14.46 -6.97 15.65
N ARG A 582 -15.72 -7.36 15.36
CA ARG A 582 -16.15 -8.77 15.37
C ARG A 582 -15.77 -9.55 14.11
N ALA A 583 -15.79 -8.90 12.95
CA ALA A 583 -15.48 -9.52 11.65
C ALA A 583 -13.98 -9.53 11.30
N GLY A 584 -13.18 -8.62 11.88
CA GLY A 584 -11.78 -8.42 11.48
C GLY A 584 -11.61 -7.75 10.10
N ASN A 585 -12.71 -7.27 9.50
CA ASN A 585 -12.73 -6.48 8.27
C ASN A 585 -13.83 -5.41 8.32
N PRO A 586 -13.65 -4.25 7.67
CA PRO A 586 -14.65 -3.18 7.70
C PRO A 586 -15.95 -3.58 7.00
N LEU A 587 -17.07 -3.07 7.53
CA LEU A 587 -18.41 -3.24 6.93
C LEU A 587 -18.48 -2.63 5.51
N PHE A 588 -17.77 -1.53 5.29
CA PHE A 588 -17.68 -0.87 3.98
C PHE A 588 -16.22 -0.64 3.60
N THR A 589 -15.81 -1.08 2.41
CA THR A 589 -14.44 -0.90 1.91
C THR A 589 -14.31 0.37 1.06
N SER A 590 -13.13 1.00 1.06
CA SER A 590 -12.83 2.14 0.17
C SER A 590 -11.42 2.03 -0.42
N ILE A 591 -11.14 0.89 -1.07
CA ILE A 591 -9.81 0.50 -1.58
C ILE A 591 -9.27 1.52 -2.60
N MET A 592 -10.13 2.28 -3.28
CA MET A 592 -9.72 3.40 -4.15
C MET A 592 -10.29 4.76 -3.73
N GLY A 593 -10.65 4.93 -2.45
CA GLY A 593 -11.02 6.21 -1.85
C GLY A 593 -12.29 6.85 -2.41
N GLY A 594 -13.24 6.04 -2.89
CA GLY A 594 -14.45 6.53 -3.53
C GLY A 594 -15.63 6.71 -2.58
N ARG A 595 -16.17 7.94 -2.46
CA ARG A 595 -17.50 8.20 -1.88
C ARG A 595 -18.56 7.25 -2.44
N ASP A 596 -18.58 7.09 -3.76
CA ASP A 596 -19.54 6.23 -4.46
C ASP A 596 -19.29 4.72 -4.26
N GLU A 597 -18.07 4.32 -3.89
CA GLU A 597 -17.71 2.92 -3.61
C GLU A 597 -18.40 2.48 -2.31
N VAL A 598 -18.37 3.34 -1.29
CA VAL A 598 -19.10 3.15 -0.01
C VAL A 598 -20.61 3.22 -0.23
N ILE A 599 -21.13 4.24 -0.94
CA ILE A 599 -22.58 4.34 -1.22
C ILE A 599 -23.09 3.10 -1.97
N GLN A 600 -22.32 2.54 -2.91
CA GLN A 600 -22.71 1.31 -3.60
C GLN A 600 -22.85 0.14 -2.63
N GLN A 601 -21.89 -0.07 -1.72
CA GLN A 601 -21.96 -1.15 -0.72
C GLN A 601 -23.12 -0.94 0.26
N MET A 602 -23.39 0.30 0.70
CA MET A 602 -24.57 0.65 1.52
C MET A 602 -25.88 0.23 0.83
N VAL A 603 -26.02 0.46 -0.47
CA VAL A 603 -27.21 0.08 -1.25
C VAL A 603 -27.26 -1.43 -1.54
N GLN A 604 -26.12 -2.10 -1.74
CA GLN A 604 -26.06 -3.57 -1.85
C GLN A 604 -26.49 -4.28 -0.56
N MET A 605 -26.26 -3.66 0.61
CA MET A 605 -26.59 -4.21 1.93
C MET A 605 -28.03 -3.92 2.37
N LYS A 606 -28.56 -2.72 2.09
CA LYS A 606 -29.88 -2.24 2.61
C LYS A 606 -30.90 -1.84 1.54
N GLY A 607 -30.58 -2.00 0.26
CA GLY A 607 -31.45 -1.56 -0.85
C GLY A 607 -31.46 -0.04 -1.04
N LYS A 608 -32.53 0.49 -1.63
CA LYS A 608 -32.62 1.88 -2.09
C LYS A 608 -32.44 2.91 -0.95
N LEU A 609 -31.68 3.98 -1.24
CA LEU A 609 -31.63 5.18 -0.39
C LEU A 609 -32.99 5.91 -0.38
N PRO A 610 -33.34 6.64 0.68
CA PRO A 610 -34.44 7.61 0.64
C PRO A 610 -34.13 8.77 -0.32
N GLU A 611 -35.19 9.46 -0.76
CA GLU A 611 -35.06 10.75 -1.44
C GLU A 611 -34.79 11.87 -0.42
N PRO A 612 -33.98 12.90 -0.74
CA PRO A 612 -33.37 13.19 -2.05
C PRO A 612 -31.98 12.54 -2.25
N TRP A 613 -31.47 11.75 -1.30
CA TRP A 613 -30.13 11.15 -1.41
C TRP A 613 -30.01 10.27 -2.66
N TRP A 614 -31.04 9.47 -2.95
CA TRP A 614 -31.14 8.68 -4.17
C TRP A 614 -31.06 9.53 -5.45
N THR A 615 -31.99 10.46 -5.65
CA THR A 615 -31.98 11.35 -6.84
C THR A 615 -30.70 12.17 -6.97
N SER A 616 -30.06 12.56 -5.86
CA SER A 616 -28.78 13.28 -5.85
C SER A 616 -27.55 12.42 -6.21
N TRP A 617 -27.68 11.09 -6.29
CA TRP A 617 -26.57 10.20 -6.61
C TRP A 617 -26.47 9.89 -8.11
N ASP A 618 -25.73 10.75 -8.84
CA ASP A 618 -25.52 10.66 -10.30
C ASP A 618 -25.07 9.28 -10.81
N LYS A 619 -24.40 8.47 -9.98
CA LYS A 619 -23.82 7.19 -10.39
C LYS A 619 -24.74 5.99 -10.14
N ARG A 620 -25.88 6.15 -9.46
CA ARG A 620 -26.81 5.06 -9.13
C ARG A 620 -27.19 4.22 -10.36
N ALA A 621 -27.57 4.90 -11.45
CA ALA A 621 -28.00 4.32 -12.72
C ALA A 621 -26.86 3.61 -13.51
N THR A 622 -25.65 3.54 -12.96
CA THR A 622 -24.57 2.69 -13.50
C THR A 622 -24.38 1.38 -12.73
N CYS A 623 -25.18 1.13 -11.69
CA CYS A 623 -25.15 -0.07 -10.86
C CYS A 623 -26.56 -0.62 -10.52
N PHE A 624 -27.59 0.23 -10.45
CA PHE A 624 -28.94 -0.09 -9.96
C PHE A 624 -30.06 0.46 -10.88
N ASP A 625 -31.24 -0.16 -10.82
CA ASP A 625 -32.50 0.41 -11.35
C ASP A 625 -33.07 1.50 -10.40
N GLU A 626 -34.17 2.17 -10.77
CA GLU A 626 -34.73 3.26 -9.94
C GLU A 626 -35.49 2.75 -8.69
N GLU A 627 -35.79 1.46 -8.63
CA GLU A 627 -36.23 0.72 -7.45
C GLU A 627 -35.07 0.42 -6.48
N GLY A 628 -33.82 0.65 -6.90
CA GLY A 628 -32.61 0.47 -6.11
C GLY A 628 -32.09 -0.97 -6.08
N LYS A 629 -32.59 -1.84 -6.95
CA LYS A 629 -32.08 -3.22 -7.11
C LYS A 629 -30.90 -3.25 -8.07
N PRO A 630 -29.93 -4.15 -7.89
CA PRO A 630 -28.79 -4.21 -8.80
C PRO A 630 -29.20 -4.66 -10.21
N LEU A 631 -28.65 -3.97 -11.21
CA LEU A 631 -28.91 -4.27 -12.62
C LEU A 631 -28.27 -5.62 -12.99
N LYS A 632 -29.08 -6.58 -13.47
CA LYS A 632 -28.67 -7.99 -13.57
C LYS A 632 -27.51 -8.27 -14.54
N GLU A 633 -27.40 -7.50 -15.63
CA GLU A 633 -26.35 -7.68 -16.64
C GLU A 633 -25.82 -6.34 -17.18
N TRP A 634 -24.56 -6.32 -17.58
CA TRP A 634 -24.11 -5.42 -18.67
C TRP A 634 -24.49 -6.05 -20.02
N ALA A 635 -24.49 -5.28 -21.12
CA ALA A 635 -24.65 -5.77 -22.50
C ALA A 635 -23.54 -6.74 -23.00
N ASN A 636 -22.81 -7.34 -22.07
CA ASN A 636 -21.61 -8.16 -22.20
C ASN A 636 -21.74 -9.49 -21.42
N GLY A 637 -22.88 -9.78 -20.76
CA GLY A 637 -23.15 -11.08 -20.12
C GLY A 637 -22.36 -11.38 -18.83
N PHE A 638 -22.01 -10.37 -18.05
CA PHE A 638 -21.41 -10.54 -16.71
C PHE A 638 -22.34 -9.98 -15.62
N PRO A 639 -22.42 -10.62 -14.44
CA PRO A 639 -23.16 -10.09 -13.30
C PRO A 639 -22.55 -8.78 -12.83
N MET A 640 -23.45 -7.84 -12.52
CA MET A 640 -23.11 -6.54 -11.93
C MET A 640 -23.01 -6.67 -10.39
N ALA A 641 -23.19 -5.57 -9.64
CA ALA A 641 -23.23 -5.62 -8.18
C ALA A 641 -24.27 -6.67 -7.70
N GLN A 642 -23.95 -7.44 -6.67
CA GLN A 642 -24.91 -8.36 -6.05
C GLN A 642 -25.59 -7.70 -4.85
N GLU A 643 -26.83 -8.05 -4.55
CA GLU A 643 -27.38 -7.88 -3.20
C GLU A 643 -26.48 -8.70 -2.25
N TYR A 644 -26.01 -8.09 -1.17
CA TYR A 644 -25.13 -8.70 -0.18
C TYR A 644 -25.58 -8.22 1.20
N PRO A 645 -26.72 -8.76 1.70
CA PRO A 645 -27.38 -8.28 2.90
C PRO A 645 -26.55 -8.59 4.15
N LEU A 646 -26.78 -7.82 5.22
CA LEU A 646 -26.01 -7.93 6.47
C LEU A 646 -26.02 -9.35 7.06
N GLU A 647 -27.10 -10.12 6.85
CA GLU A 647 -27.20 -11.56 7.16
C GLU A 647 -26.06 -12.38 6.53
N GLU A 648 -25.81 -12.19 5.23
CA GLU A 648 -24.77 -12.91 4.49
C GLU A 648 -23.37 -12.44 4.95
N MET A 649 -23.23 -11.13 5.20
CA MET A 649 -22.00 -10.53 5.74
C MET A 649 -21.63 -11.05 7.13
N ILE A 650 -22.61 -11.38 7.98
CA ILE A 650 -22.40 -11.97 9.32
C ILE A 650 -22.14 -13.48 9.20
N ALA A 651 -22.87 -14.18 8.32
CA ALA A 651 -22.67 -15.61 8.07
C ALA A 651 -21.27 -15.96 7.53
N ASP A 652 -20.61 -15.01 6.86
CA ASP A 652 -19.22 -15.11 6.39
C ASP A 652 -18.14 -14.77 7.43
N ILE A 653 -18.50 -14.30 8.63
CA ILE A 653 -17.53 -14.13 9.72
C ILE A 653 -16.94 -15.51 10.10
N GLY A 654 -15.61 -15.54 10.28
CA GLY A 654 -14.82 -16.77 10.45
C GLY A 654 -14.65 -17.62 9.17
N SER A 655 -15.39 -17.36 8.07
CA SER A 655 -15.28 -18.16 6.84
C SER A 655 -14.01 -17.86 6.04
N THR A 656 -13.32 -16.75 6.34
CA THR A 656 -12.12 -16.26 5.64
C THR A 656 -10.85 -16.26 6.51
N ASP A 657 -10.87 -16.86 7.70
CA ASP A 657 -9.70 -16.96 8.60
C ASP A 657 -8.56 -17.79 7.99
N GLU A 658 -8.91 -18.80 7.18
CA GLU A 658 -8.02 -19.46 6.19
C GLU A 658 -7.14 -18.45 5.44
N GLU A 659 -7.72 -17.34 4.97
CA GLU A 659 -7.07 -16.30 4.16
C GLU A 659 -6.23 -15.34 5.02
N ALA A 660 -6.71 -14.96 6.21
CA ALA A 660 -5.96 -14.13 7.16
C ALA A 660 -4.67 -14.83 7.62
N ALA A 661 -4.77 -16.09 8.04
CA ALA A 661 -3.63 -16.95 8.33
C ALA A 661 -2.74 -17.16 7.07
N PHE A 662 -3.33 -17.18 5.86
CA PHE A 662 -2.61 -17.24 4.59
C PHE A 662 -1.69 -16.05 4.32
N PHE A 663 -1.83 -14.96 5.06
CA PHE A 663 -0.98 -13.77 4.97
C PHE A 663 0.14 -13.78 6.03
N GLY A 664 0.23 -14.83 6.85
CA GLY A 664 1.45 -15.25 7.54
C GLY A 664 2.00 -14.23 8.54
N SER A 665 1.15 -13.42 9.14
CA SER A 665 1.44 -12.72 10.38
C SER A 665 1.41 -13.71 11.54
N GLU A 666 2.50 -13.83 12.28
CA GLU A 666 2.49 -14.29 13.67
C GLU A 666 1.93 -13.14 14.54
N VAL A 667 0.65 -12.80 14.30
CA VAL A 667 -0.15 -11.95 15.17
C VAL A 667 -1.00 -12.91 16.00
N SER A 668 -1.03 -12.73 17.31
CA SER A 668 -1.87 -13.55 18.18
C SER A 668 -3.33 -13.24 17.86
N MET A 669 -4.06 -14.25 17.41
CA MET A 669 -5.52 -14.23 17.46
C MET A 669 -5.93 -14.48 18.92
N LEU A 670 -6.98 -13.82 19.38
CA LEU A 670 -7.52 -14.04 20.73
C LEU A 670 -8.57 -15.17 20.74
N GLU A 671 -9.36 -15.28 19.68
CA GLU A 671 -10.16 -16.48 19.37
C GLU A 671 -9.36 -17.48 18.51
N ALA A 672 -9.88 -18.70 18.37
CA ALA A 672 -9.30 -19.71 17.49
C ALA A 672 -9.56 -19.40 16.00
N LYS A 673 -8.72 -19.96 15.11
CA LYS A 673 -8.92 -19.88 13.66
C LYS A 673 -10.23 -20.55 13.25
N ASP A 674 -10.92 -19.96 12.29
CA ASP A 674 -12.18 -20.44 11.70
C ASP A 674 -13.36 -20.42 12.70
N THR A 675 -13.28 -19.56 13.73
CA THR A 675 -14.35 -19.39 14.73
C THR A 675 -15.50 -18.63 14.11
N LYS A 676 -16.54 -19.37 13.69
CA LYS A 676 -17.81 -18.77 13.29
C LYS A 676 -18.55 -18.18 14.50
N VAL A 677 -19.20 -17.05 14.26
CA VAL A 677 -20.17 -16.44 15.18
C VAL A 677 -21.27 -17.48 15.49
N PRO A 678 -21.58 -17.77 16.78
CA PRO A 678 -22.72 -18.60 17.18
C PRO A 678 -24.03 -18.03 16.60
N GLN A 679 -25.00 -18.88 16.26
CA GLN A 679 -26.22 -18.41 15.58
C GLN A 679 -27.03 -17.42 16.42
N ASP A 680 -27.07 -17.62 17.73
CA ASP A 680 -27.69 -16.73 18.72
C ASP A 680 -26.95 -15.38 18.85
N GLU A 681 -25.61 -15.38 18.79
CA GLU A 681 -24.84 -14.13 18.69
C GLU A 681 -25.10 -13.44 17.34
N ALA A 682 -25.13 -14.18 16.23
CA ALA A 682 -25.32 -13.65 14.88
C ALA A 682 -26.71 -12.99 14.70
N GLU A 683 -27.78 -13.63 15.19
CA GLU A 683 -29.13 -13.08 15.18
C GLU A 683 -29.22 -11.79 16.01
N SER A 684 -28.55 -11.72 17.17
CA SER A 684 -28.54 -10.52 18.03
C SER A 684 -27.63 -9.40 17.49
N MET A 685 -26.47 -9.75 16.94
CA MET A 685 -25.56 -8.85 16.23
C MET A 685 -26.29 -8.16 15.08
N LYS A 686 -27.05 -8.92 14.29
CA LYS A 686 -27.87 -8.40 13.20
C LYS A 686 -28.90 -7.39 13.69
N ASP A 687 -29.72 -7.71 14.69
CA ASP A 687 -30.79 -6.79 15.16
C ASP A 687 -30.20 -5.44 15.66
N SER A 688 -29.11 -5.50 16.43
CA SER A 688 -28.39 -4.32 16.91
C SER A 688 -27.86 -3.46 15.75
N LEU A 689 -27.24 -4.10 14.76
CA LEU A 689 -26.64 -3.41 13.62
C LEU A 689 -27.70 -2.89 12.63
N GLU A 690 -28.75 -3.65 12.33
CA GLU A 690 -29.87 -3.17 11.49
C GLU A 690 -30.59 -2.00 12.12
N GLY A 691 -30.75 -2.02 13.45
CA GLY A 691 -31.32 -0.94 14.26
C GLY A 691 -30.48 0.33 14.25
N ALA A 692 -29.15 0.22 14.31
CA ALA A 692 -28.24 1.37 14.26
C ALA A 692 -27.98 1.88 12.81
N LEU A 693 -28.01 1.01 11.81
CA LEU A 693 -27.73 1.32 10.39
C LEU A 693 -29.00 1.71 9.60
N LYS A 694 -30.03 2.30 10.21
CA LYS A 694 -31.20 2.78 9.47
C LYS A 694 -30.88 4.01 8.62
N TRP A 695 -31.61 4.20 7.52
CA TRP A 695 -31.41 5.37 6.66
C TRP A 695 -31.75 6.68 7.38
N VAL A 696 -32.97 6.78 7.91
CA VAL A 696 -33.47 7.95 8.65
C VAL A 696 -32.72 8.05 10.00
N PRO A 697 -31.99 9.14 10.27
CA PRO A 697 -31.20 9.28 11.51
C PRO A 697 -32.06 9.17 12.77
N GLU A 698 -33.27 9.72 12.75
CA GLU A 698 -34.22 9.76 13.87
C GLU A 698 -34.80 8.38 14.23
N GLU A 699 -34.69 7.39 13.34
CA GLU A 699 -35.16 6.02 13.60
C GLU A 699 -34.07 5.10 14.19
N ARG A 700 -32.80 5.52 14.15
CA ARG A 700 -31.65 4.70 14.57
C ARG A 700 -31.69 4.42 16.08
N LEU A 701 -31.13 3.29 16.49
CA LEU A 701 -30.83 3.05 17.90
C LEU A 701 -29.85 4.12 18.39
N SER A 702 -30.20 4.80 19.49
CA SER A 702 -29.25 5.63 20.25
C SER A 702 -28.22 4.75 20.96
N ILE A 703 -27.07 5.32 21.33
CA ILE A 703 -26.02 4.59 22.05
C ILE A 703 -26.56 3.98 23.35
N SER A 704 -27.42 4.68 24.09
CA SER A 704 -28.10 4.16 25.27
C SER A 704 -29.12 3.05 24.99
N GLN A 705 -29.55 2.83 23.74
CA GLN A 705 -30.32 1.64 23.35
C GLN A 705 -29.38 0.50 22.95
N MET A 706 -28.31 0.78 22.19
CA MET A 706 -27.27 -0.20 21.85
C MET A 706 -26.64 -0.81 23.11
N LEU A 707 -26.34 0.00 24.14
CA LEU A 707 -25.79 -0.47 25.41
C LEU A 707 -26.71 -1.46 26.17
N ARG A 708 -28.03 -1.42 25.91
CA ARG A 708 -29.02 -2.32 26.51
C ARG A 708 -29.49 -3.41 25.55
N HIS A 709 -28.80 -3.56 24.41
CA HIS A 709 -29.10 -4.59 23.43
C HIS A 709 -28.52 -5.94 23.90
N PRO A 710 -29.24 -7.08 23.74
CA PRO A 710 -28.75 -8.37 24.21
C PRO A 710 -27.30 -8.69 23.78
N TRP A 711 -26.95 -8.54 22.49
CA TRP A 711 -25.59 -8.65 21.94
C TRP A 711 -24.48 -7.83 22.64
N ILE A 712 -24.82 -6.78 23.38
CA ILE A 712 -23.86 -5.93 24.11
C ILE A 712 -23.78 -6.30 25.60
N THR A 713 -24.74 -7.09 26.09
CA THR A 713 -24.94 -7.39 27.52
C THR A 713 -24.79 -8.87 27.90
N GLY A 714 -24.56 -9.76 26.92
CA GLY A 714 -24.42 -11.22 27.09
C GLY A 714 -23.18 -11.74 26.39
#